data_AF-A0A1H1YAG6-F1
#
_entry.id   AF-A0A1H1YAG6-F1
#
_cell.length_a   1.000
_cell.length_b   1.000
_cell.length_c   1.000
_cell.angle_alpha   90.00
_cell.angle_beta   90.00
_cell.angle_gamma   90.00
#
_symmetry.space_group_name_H-M   'P 1'
#
loop_
_entity.id
_entity.type
_entity.pdbx_description
1 polymer ?
#
loop_
_entity_poly.entity_id
_entity_poly.type
_entity_poly.pdbx_seq_one_letter_code
_entity_poly.pdbx_strand_id
1 'polypeptide(L)'
;MFVEREGQLAAFTEALAGAVAGRGGVLATTGSMVSGKSTLLRAFADQAHHTGFTVLRGTGARNERELPLSLVNQFGHDLPYLKTGKAELVREIHEAAVRHGRGRMVVGPRLAGILATATADLIMAAEHTPILVTVDDLHHVDPLSLHCLLYLVRRLRSSRILVAVTGGDLVEPTDPQLYAEFMELAAEDQLTLPALTRHGVGEMLTGILGGRPDEALVRACTSASGGNPMLTRTLIYDLRTSGTPYLDRNGQVQPGHMYATALRRYVERCAPELRRVLAAAALFDGTPPADALTIARLASVDTAAASRALTALENAGLVTGAGLPHPGARQAVLDQLPPAALTSLHLRAAHLLYERGSAPLSVGRHLLAAGQAPEWSGPVLRAAVESLLAAGDNMTAVGLLRLAHDGAPDDRSRAELRVALLRAEWRSGPGCAEHRLDQLMADARAGHLTAADRLVLAHYLLWLGRTTEVVELLDGITGDTLRPEIRLLKAWIRFTCPGLLRHDDTDPAPTGRTAETANLADPMAHALDTLAKGPSLAAVLAAEQALQRSPLAGRNQTIIAAALTVLVHCDHLETASLWTERLLAQAMAHAAPIWQAQLLATRADIALRSGRPAEAEHSAEAALAMVSRDSWGPAIGYPLSTLIMAHVARGRLDEAGRLLDDPVPDSMFDTVWALAFLRARGSLYLARNRAQAALDDFISCWDLTARWNLDLPSLAPWRVDAAHAYLRLNQPEQARALAEGQLTQLSPEPNRARAATLRVLAATVPLAQRPSLLREGAEILRACGDRLELAHTLADLGEAQRALGDFQRARMTMRRAYDLAGECRADALRGRLMPDIDDLAGETADETDAEAFNSLSDAERRVAMLAAQGSTNRQIATKLFVTVSTVEQHLTKIYRKLNVARRADLLIKLGPRLSNVA
;
A
#
# COMPACT_ATOMS: atom_id res chain seq x y z
N MET A 1 -29.53 20.59 32.34
CA MET A 1 -28.26 20.34 33.02
C MET A 1 -27.33 21.50 32.69
N PHE A 2 -26.88 22.24 33.69
CA PHE A 2 -25.80 23.21 33.56
C PHE A 2 -24.50 22.48 33.88
N VAL A 3 -23.51 22.59 33.01
CA VAL A 3 -22.18 21.96 33.17
C VAL A 3 -21.18 23.09 33.30
N GLU A 4 -20.42 23.12 34.41
CA GLU A 4 -19.40 24.15 34.69
C GLU A 4 -19.95 25.60 34.63
N ARG A 5 -21.11 25.88 35.26
CA ARG A 5 -21.72 27.24 35.30
C ARG A 5 -22.01 27.77 36.71
N GLU A 6 -21.44 27.15 37.72
CA GLU A 6 -21.70 27.47 39.14
C GLU A 6 -21.25 28.89 39.51
N GLY A 7 -20.08 29.31 39.02
CA GLY A 7 -19.54 30.65 39.27
C GLY A 7 -20.42 31.77 38.71
N GLN A 8 -20.96 31.60 37.50
CA GLN A 8 -21.85 32.59 36.90
C GLN A 8 -23.19 32.67 37.64
N LEU A 9 -23.74 31.53 38.10
CA LEU A 9 -24.96 31.51 38.92
C LEU A 9 -24.76 32.17 40.29
N ALA A 10 -23.57 32.04 40.88
CA ALA A 10 -23.22 32.73 42.12
C ALA A 10 -23.18 34.26 41.92
N ALA A 11 -22.51 34.74 40.87
CA ALA A 11 -22.45 36.16 40.52
C ALA A 11 -23.84 36.77 40.27
N PHE A 12 -24.72 36.02 39.61
CA PHE A 12 -26.12 36.40 39.42
C PHE A 12 -26.86 36.57 40.75
N THR A 13 -26.67 35.64 41.68
CA THR A 13 -27.28 35.71 43.00
C THR A 13 -26.79 36.92 43.80
N GLU A 14 -25.49 37.24 43.70
CA GLU A 14 -24.89 38.43 44.30
C GLU A 14 -25.44 39.73 43.70
N ALA A 15 -25.59 39.80 42.38
CA ALA A 15 -26.16 40.96 41.70
C ALA A 15 -27.60 41.23 42.15
N LEU A 16 -28.46 40.20 42.28
CA LEU A 16 -29.83 40.35 42.79
C LEU A 16 -29.82 40.89 44.23
N ALA A 17 -28.96 40.37 45.11
CA ALA A 17 -28.85 40.87 46.47
C ALA A 17 -28.38 42.34 46.51
N GLY A 18 -27.45 42.73 45.63
CA GLY A 18 -27.01 44.12 45.47
C GLY A 18 -28.14 45.06 45.08
N ALA A 19 -28.98 44.66 44.12
CA ALA A 19 -30.11 45.46 43.67
C ALA A 19 -31.20 45.65 44.73
N VAL A 20 -31.48 44.61 45.54
CA VAL A 20 -32.36 44.73 46.71
C VAL A 20 -31.81 45.75 47.70
N ALA A 21 -30.49 45.82 47.86
CA ALA A 21 -29.80 46.79 48.70
C ALA A 21 -29.65 48.20 48.06
N GLY A 22 -30.26 48.45 46.90
CA GLY A 22 -30.22 49.76 46.22
C GLY A 22 -28.99 49.99 45.35
N ARG A 23 -28.20 48.95 45.05
CA ARG A 23 -27.07 48.99 44.12
C ARG A 23 -27.48 48.39 42.77
N GLY A 24 -28.03 49.24 41.92
CA GLY A 24 -28.36 48.89 40.53
C GLY A 24 -27.12 48.87 39.66
N GLY A 25 -27.22 48.19 38.51
CA GLY A 25 -26.06 47.93 37.67
C GLY A 25 -26.40 47.24 36.36
N VAL A 26 -25.36 46.99 35.57
CA VAL A 26 -25.45 46.29 34.29
C VAL A 26 -24.57 45.04 34.35
N LEU A 27 -25.07 43.93 33.85
CA LEU A 27 -24.38 42.65 33.85
C LEU A 27 -24.36 42.11 32.42
N ALA A 28 -23.17 41.97 31.85
CA ALA A 28 -23.03 41.48 30.47
C ALA A 28 -22.52 40.05 30.48
N THR A 29 -23.30 39.13 29.92
CA THR A 29 -22.90 37.74 29.74
C THR A 29 -22.42 37.53 28.30
N THR A 30 -21.12 37.29 28.11
CA THR A 30 -20.53 37.02 26.78
C THR A 30 -20.08 35.57 26.65
N GLY A 31 -19.85 35.13 25.42
CA GLY A 31 -19.43 33.77 25.12
C GLY A 31 -19.80 33.35 23.71
N SER A 32 -19.37 32.15 23.32
CA SER A 32 -19.59 31.62 21.97
C SER A 32 -21.07 31.42 21.63
N MET A 33 -21.38 31.27 20.34
CA MET A 33 -22.77 31.01 19.93
C MET A 33 -23.22 29.66 20.51
N VAL A 34 -24.43 29.64 21.09
CA VAL A 34 -25.00 28.42 21.69
C VAL A 34 -24.15 27.88 22.86
N SER A 35 -23.40 28.74 23.56
CA SER A 35 -22.66 28.37 24.79
C SER A 35 -23.54 28.19 26.03
N GLY A 36 -24.84 28.49 25.91
CA GLY A 36 -25.82 28.44 27.00
C GLY A 36 -26.21 29.79 27.59
N LYS A 37 -25.76 30.92 27.02
CA LYS A 37 -26.07 32.29 27.50
C LYS A 37 -27.57 32.54 27.70
N SER A 38 -28.39 32.28 26.68
CA SER A 38 -29.85 32.45 26.74
C SER A 38 -30.49 31.59 27.83
N THR A 39 -30.02 30.35 28.00
CA THR A 39 -30.51 29.45 29.05
C THR A 39 -30.14 29.98 30.44
N LEU A 40 -28.93 30.51 30.58
CA LEU A 40 -28.43 31.10 31.82
C LEU A 40 -29.18 32.41 32.16
N LEU A 41 -29.42 33.28 31.18
CA LEU A 41 -30.22 34.50 31.35
C LEU A 41 -31.68 34.20 31.71
N ARG A 42 -32.28 33.15 31.13
CA ARG A 42 -33.63 32.69 31.52
C ARG A 42 -33.67 32.17 32.95
N ALA A 43 -32.70 31.33 33.35
CA ALA A 43 -32.61 30.87 34.73
C ALA A 43 -32.45 32.03 35.71
N PHE A 44 -31.70 33.07 35.33
CA PHE A 44 -31.58 34.30 36.11
C PHE A 44 -32.89 35.06 36.24
N ALA A 45 -33.60 35.23 35.12
CA ALA A 45 -34.90 35.86 35.08
C ALA A 45 -35.94 35.12 35.93
N ASP A 46 -35.92 33.77 35.90
CA ASP A 46 -36.81 32.93 36.71
C ASP A 46 -36.45 33.03 38.20
N GLN A 47 -35.16 32.99 38.55
CA GLN A 47 -34.69 33.19 39.92
C GLN A 47 -35.10 34.55 40.48
N ALA A 48 -34.91 35.63 39.71
CA ALA A 48 -35.29 36.98 40.10
C ALA A 48 -36.81 37.12 40.32
N HIS A 49 -37.61 36.50 39.45
CA HIS A 49 -39.06 36.49 39.61
C HIS A 49 -39.48 35.79 40.91
N HIS A 50 -38.87 34.65 41.23
CA HIS A 50 -39.13 33.92 42.49
C HIS A 50 -38.68 34.69 43.74
N THR A 51 -37.68 35.57 43.64
CA THR A 51 -37.23 36.42 44.74
C THR A 51 -37.95 37.77 44.82
N GLY A 52 -39.00 37.98 44.01
CA GLY A 52 -39.90 39.14 44.10
C GLY A 52 -39.54 40.31 43.19
N PHE A 53 -38.68 40.12 42.18
CA PHE A 53 -38.41 41.16 41.17
C PHE A 53 -39.54 41.25 40.13
N THR A 54 -39.77 42.46 39.63
CA THR A 54 -40.48 42.66 38.36
C THR A 54 -39.48 42.42 37.23
N VAL A 55 -39.76 41.45 36.35
CA VAL A 55 -38.82 41.04 35.30
C VAL A 55 -39.33 41.46 33.93
N LEU A 56 -38.59 42.34 33.25
CA LEU A 56 -38.83 42.73 31.86
C LEU A 56 -37.98 41.88 30.95
N ARG A 57 -38.61 41.15 30.01
CA ARG A 57 -37.90 40.25 29.10
C ARG A 57 -37.91 40.79 27.70
N GLY A 58 -36.72 40.84 27.10
CA GLY A 58 -36.52 41.29 25.75
C GLY A 58 -35.52 40.41 25.00
N THR A 59 -35.68 40.29 23.69
CA THR A 59 -34.79 39.52 22.83
C THR A 59 -34.53 40.29 21.55
N GLY A 60 -33.24 40.49 21.24
CA GLY A 60 -32.80 40.98 19.95
C GLY A 60 -32.97 39.89 18.89
N ALA A 61 -33.68 40.20 17.81
CA ALA A 61 -33.90 39.27 16.71
C ALA A 61 -33.31 39.82 15.40
N ARG A 62 -32.62 38.96 14.64
CA ARG A 62 -31.93 39.38 13.40
C ARG A 62 -32.88 40.00 12.36
N ASN A 63 -34.12 39.52 12.29
CA ASN A 63 -35.17 40.03 11.41
C ASN A 63 -35.83 41.33 11.92
N GLU A 64 -35.58 41.73 13.16
CA GLU A 64 -36.14 42.94 13.79
C GLU A 64 -35.09 44.06 13.96
N ARG A 65 -33.86 43.85 13.48
CA ARG A 65 -32.76 44.82 13.59
C ARG A 65 -33.07 46.19 12.98
N GLU A 66 -33.91 46.20 11.93
CA GLU A 66 -34.35 47.42 11.25
C GLU A 66 -35.71 47.94 11.76
N LEU A 67 -36.37 47.20 12.68
CA LEU A 67 -37.66 47.59 13.22
C LEU A 67 -37.44 48.55 14.40
N PRO A 68 -37.82 49.84 14.27
CA PRO A 68 -37.60 50.83 15.32
C PRO A 68 -38.27 50.41 16.64
N LEU A 69 -37.52 50.51 17.74
CA LEU A 69 -38.03 50.26 19.09
C LEU A 69 -38.59 48.85 19.31
N SER A 70 -38.12 47.83 18.57
CA SER A 70 -38.67 46.47 18.67
C SER A 70 -38.54 45.91 20.08
N LEU A 71 -37.37 46.11 20.71
CA LEU A 71 -37.13 45.68 22.09
C LEU A 71 -37.99 46.44 23.10
N VAL A 72 -38.06 47.78 22.99
CA VAL A 72 -38.89 48.60 23.89
C VAL A 72 -40.37 48.22 23.78
N ASN A 73 -40.82 47.80 22.60
CA ASN A 73 -42.17 47.30 22.39
C ASN A 73 -42.46 46.03 23.20
N GLN A 74 -41.49 45.13 23.35
CA GLN A 74 -41.61 43.87 24.11
C GLN A 74 -41.85 44.15 25.60
N PHE A 75 -41.17 45.15 26.18
CA PHE A 75 -41.36 45.54 27.59
C PHE A 75 -42.73 46.15 27.91
N GLY A 76 -43.39 46.75 26.92
CA GLY A 76 -44.65 47.47 27.11
C GLY A 76 -45.87 46.59 27.43
N HIS A 77 -45.76 45.26 27.32
CA HIS A 77 -46.78 44.32 27.80
C HIS A 77 -46.70 44.09 29.31
N ASP A 78 -45.50 44.20 29.89
CA ASP A 78 -45.25 43.86 31.31
C ASP A 78 -45.41 45.07 32.25
N LEU A 79 -45.42 46.31 31.72
CA LEU A 79 -45.57 47.54 32.52
C LEU A 79 -46.71 48.45 32.00
N PRO A 80 -47.82 48.62 32.75
CA PRO A 80 -48.95 49.48 32.34
C PRO A 80 -48.59 50.97 32.19
N TYR A 81 -47.64 51.47 32.97
CA TYR A 81 -47.25 52.89 33.03
C TYR A 81 -46.36 53.33 31.86
N LEU A 82 -45.71 52.40 31.16
CA LEU A 82 -44.98 52.71 29.92
C LEU A 82 -45.92 52.99 28.74
N LYS A 83 -47.23 52.68 28.81
CA LYS A 83 -48.16 52.82 27.67
C LYS A 83 -48.30 54.26 27.17
N THR A 84 -48.33 55.25 28.06
CA THR A 84 -48.53 56.67 27.72
C THR A 84 -47.25 57.28 27.12
N GLY A 85 -46.09 57.03 27.75
CA GLY A 85 -44.78 57.47 27.22
C GLY A 85 -44.34 56.73 25.95
N LYS A 86 -44.77 55.48 25.76
CA LYS A 86 -44.52 54.68 24.55
C LYS A 86 -45.15 55.28 23.31
N ALA A 87 -46.40 55.76 23.40
CA ALA A 87 -47.09 56.38 22.25
C ALA A 87 -46.39 57.68 21.82
N GLU A 88 -45.94 58.50 22.79
CA GLU A 88 -45.18 59.71 22.52
C GLU A 88 -43.77 59.43 21.97
N LEU A 89 -43.07 58.45 22.53
CA LEU A 89 -41.75 58.02 22.07
C LEU A 89 -41.80 57.48 20.64
N VAL A 90 -42.78 56.62 20.32
CA VAL A 90 -43.00 56.10 18.96
C VAL A 90 -43.36 57.23 17.99
N ARG A 91 -44.23 58.17 18.38
CA ARG A 91 -44.63 59.31 17.54
C ARG A 91 -43.45 60.23 17.23
N GLU A 92 -42.68 60.65 18.23
CA GLU A 92 -41.53 61.56 18.05
C GLU A 92 -40.38 60.88 17.30
N ILE A 93 -40.16 59.58 17.51
CA ILE A 93 -39.16 58.81 16.74
C ILE A 93 -39.60 58.65 15.29
N HIS A 94 -40.89 58.41 15.02
CA HIS A 94 -41.42 58.39 13.66
C HIS A 94 -41.23 59.75 12.98
N GLU A 95 -41.56 60.85 13.67
CA GLU A 95 -41.37 62.22 13.17
C GLU A 95 -39.89 62.62 12.98
N ALA A 96 -38.98 62.09 13.81
CA ALA A 96 -37.53 62.30 13.67
C ALA A 96 -36.93 61.47 12.53
N ALA A 97 -37.37 60.21 12.37
CA ALA A 97 -36.94 59.31 11.30
C ALA A 97 -37.39 59.81 9.91
N VAL A 98 -38.59 60.38 9.81
CA VAL A 98 -39.10 61.03 8.59
C VAL A 98 -38.29 62.29 8.24
N ARG A 99 -37.80 63.04 9.23
CA ARG A 99 -37.04 64.28 9.03
C ARG A 99 -35.55 64.10 8.71
N HIS A 100 -34.91 63.03 9.18
CA HIS A 100 -33.43 62.92 9.15
C HIS A 100 -32.90 61.71 8.38
N GLY A 101 -33.78 60.87 7.81
CA GLY A 101 -33.38 59.66 7.10
C GLY A 101 -32.85 58.56 8.03
N ARG A 102 -32.76 57.33 7.53
CA ARG A 102 -32.49 56.09 8.30
C ARG A 102 -31.06 55.97 8.91
N GLY A 103 -30.25 57.04 8.94
CA GLY A 103 -28.79 56.92 9.09
C GLY A 103 -28.15 57.40 10.39
N ARG A 104 -28.75 58.29 11.18
CA ARG A 104 -28.20 58.73 12.47
C ARG A 104 -29.22 59.57 13.20
N MET A 105 -29.76 59.06 14.30
CA MET A 105 -30.65 59.85 15.15
C MET A 105 -29.79 60.76 16.03
N VAL A 106 -29.87 62.07 15.81
CA VAL A 106 -29.37 63.06 16.77
C VAL A 106 -30.41 63.20 17.87
N VAL A 107 -30.01 62.96 19.12
CA VAL A 107 -30.90 63.12 20.28
C VAL A 107 -31.23 64.60 20.44
N GLY A 108 -32.40 65.01 19.95
CA GLY A 108 -32.92 66.34 20.20
C GLY A 108 -33.39 66.52 21.66
N PRO A 109 -33.56 67.77 22.15
CA PRO A 109 -33.99 68.06 23.52
C PRO A 109 -35.29 67.37 23.93
N ARG A 110 -36.21 67.20 22.97
CA ARG A 110 -37.52 66.55 23.18
C ARG A 110 -37.40 65.05 23.45
N LEU A 111 -36.59 64.34 22.66
CA LEU A 111 -36.33 62.92 22.85
C LEU A 111 -35.58 62.66 24.17
N ALA A 112 -34.61 63.51 24.51
CA ALA A 112 -33.94 63.46 25.81
C ALA A 112 -34.94 63.63 26.97
N GLY A 113 -35.94 64.52 26.83
CA GLY A 113 -37.00 64.71 27.82
C GLY A 113 -37.90 63.48 27.99
N ILE A 114 -38.26 62.80 26.88
CA ILE A 114 -39.06 61.57 26.93
C ILE A 114 -38.25 60.44 27.58
N LEU A 115 -36.98 60.27 27.21
CA LEU A 115 -36.10 59.27 27.84
C LEU A 115 -35.88 59.56 29.33
N ALA A 116 -35.74 60.83 29.72
CA ALA A 116 -35.61 61.24 31.11
C ALA A 116 -36.85 60.86 31.92
N THR A 117 -38.04 61.16 31.39
CA THR A 117 -39.33 60.86 32.04
C THR A 117 -39.51 59.35 32.19
N ALA A 118 -39.34 58.58 31.11
CA ALA A 118 -39.44 57.12 31.14
C ALA A 118 -38.42 56.48 32.09
N THR A 119 -37.20 57.01 32.18
CA THR A 119 -36.19 56.53 33.13
C THR A 119 -36.57 56.85 34.57
N ALA A 120 -37.08 58.06 34.84
CA ALA A 120 -37.54 58.45 36.17
C ALA A 120 -38.71 57.59 36.65
N ASP A 121 -39.67 57.30 35.77
CA ASP A 121 -40.80 56.41 36.06
C ASP A 121 -40.34 55.00 36.43
N LEU A 122 -39.36 54.46 35.70
CA LEU A 122 -38.76 53.15 36.01
C LEU A 122 -38.03 53.17 37.35
N ILE A 123 -37.29 54.23 37.67
CA ILE A 123 -36.58 54.37 38.96
C ILE A 123 -37.59 54.46 40.11
N MET A 124 -38.65 55.27 39.99
CA MET A 124 -39.71 55.37 40.99
C MET A 124 -40.42 54.04 41.19
N ALA A 125 -40.76 53.33 40.11
CA ALA A 125 -41.36 51.99 40.22
C ALA A 125 -40.43 50.99 40.94
N ALA A 126 -39.12 51.09 40.70
CA ALA A 126 -38.12 50.24 41.33
C ALA A 126 -37.98 50.46 42.85
N GLU A 127 -38.38 51.62 43.39
CA GLU A 127 -38.39 51.87 44.85
C GLU A 127 -39.36 50.94 45.59
N HIS A 128 -40.49 50.63 44.96
CA HIS A 128 -41.51 49.73 45.52
C HIS A 128 -41.16 48.26 45.30
N THR A 129 -40.66 47.91 44.11
CA THR A 129 -40.32 46.53 43.75
C THR A 129 -39.11 46.53 42.82
N PRO A 130 -37.98 45.89 43.18
CA PRO A 130 -36.79 45.84 42.33
C PRO A 130 -37.11 45.33 40.92
N ILE A 131 -36.45 45.92 39.91
CA ILE A 131 -36.70 45.61 38.49
C ILE A 131 -35.48 44.94 37.89
N LEU A 132 -35.69 43.83 37.19
CA LEU A 132 -34.69 43.20 36.34
C LEU A 132 -35.08 43.34 34.87
N VAL A 133 -34.26 44.00 34.07
CA VAL A 133 -34.37 44.05 32.62
C VAL A 133 -33.44 43.01 32.02
N THR A 134 -33.98 42.05 31.30
CA THR A 134 -33.19 41.01 30.60
C THR A 134 -33.26 41.22 29.10
N VAL A 135 -32.10 41.26 28.44
CA VAL A 135 -31.98 41.42 26.98
C VAL A 135 -31.12 40.30 26.43
N ASP A 136 -31.76 39.33 25.77
CA ASP A 136 -31.06 38.26 25.07
C ASP A 136 -30.59 38.78 23.69
N ASP A 137 -29.38 38.41 23.27
CA ASP A 137 -28.74 38.79 21.99
C ASP A 137 -28.72 40.30 21.73
N LEU A 138 -28.08 41.07 22.61
CA LEU A 138 -27.97 42.55 22.54
C LEU A 138 -27.45 43.05 21.18
N HIS A 139 -26.55 42.29 20.55
CA HIS A 139 -25.99 42.58 19.24
C HIS A 139 -27.01 42.51 18.08
N HIS A 140 -28.24 42.04 18.32
CA HIS A 140 -29.37 42.07 17.38
C HIS A 140 -30.40 43.16 17.66
N VAL A 141 -30.22 43.94 18.73
CA VAL A 141 -31.16 45.00 19.09
C VAL A 141 -31.08 46.15 18.08
N ASP A 142 -32.22 46.77 17.79
CA ASP A 142 -32.29 47.93 16.89
C ASP A 142 -31.56 49.14 17.52
N PRO A 143 -30.97 50.04 16.71
CA PRO A 143 -30.16 51.14 17.24
C PRO A 143 -30.90 52.05 18.23
N LEU A 144 -32.22 52.23 18.06
CA LEU A 144 -33.03 53.13 18.87
C LEU A 144 -33.32 52.53 20.25
N SER A 145 -33.68 51.24 20.30
CA SER A 145 -33.80 50.53 21.56
C SER A 145 -32.47 50.47 22.31
N LEU A 146 -31.35 50.24 21.60
CA LEU A 146 -30.03 50.22 22.21
C LEU A 146 -29.66 51.58 22.81
N HIS A 147 -30.03 52.68 22.13
CA HIS A 147 -29.86 54.03 22.65
C HIS A 147 -30.71 54.28 23.91
N CYS A 148 -31.96 53.78 23.96
CA CYS A 148 -32.81 53.87 25.15
C CYS A 148 -32.19 53.12 26.34
N LEU A 149 -31.65 51.91 26.09
CA LEU A 149 -30.95 51.12 27.10
C LEU A 149 -29.69 51.83 27.62
N LEU A 150 -28.87 52.39 26.72
CA LEU A 150 -27.69 53.17 27.10
C LEU A 150 -28.04 54.39 27.96
N TYR A 151 -29.14 55.07 27.65
CA TYR A 151 -29.62 56.18 28.46
C TYR A 151 -29.99 55.75 29.89
N LEU A 152 -30.64 54.59 30.03
CA LEU A 152 -31.01 53.99 31.31
C LEU A 152 -29.77 53.53 32.11
N VAL A 153 -28.88 52.73 31.50
CA VAL A 153 -27.71 52.13 32.15
C VAL A 153 -26.81 53.17 32.81
N ARG A 154 -26.63 54.34 32.17
CA ARG A 154 -25.84 55.45 32.72
C ARG A 154 -26.36 56.03 34.04
N ARG A 155 -27.56 55.66 34.49
CA ARG A 155 -28.26 56.23 35.66
C ARG A 155 -28.64 55.19 36.73
N LEU A 156 -28.13 53.97 36.65
CA LEU A 156 -28.57 52.86 37.51
C LEU A 156 -27.88 52.77 38.88
N ARG A 157 -26.74 53.42 39.08
CA ARG A 157 -25.82 53.17 40.22
C ARG A 157 -26.45 53.23 41.62
N SER A 158 -27.50 54.03 41.82
CA SER A 158 -28.21 54.17 43.10
C SER A 158 -29.69 53.78 43.02
N SER A 159 -30.04 52.96 42.03
CA SER A 159 -31.41 52.47 41.82
C SER A 159 -31.55 51.00 42.23
N ARG A 160 -32.78 50.49 42.29
CA ARG A 160 -33.06 49.05 42.48
C ARG A 160 -33.30 48.33 41.14
N ILE A 161 -32.62 48.77 40.08
CA ILE A 161 -32.75 48.24 38.72
C ILE A 161 -31.47 47.53 38.30
N LEU A 162 -31.62 46.31 37.77
CA LEU A 162 -30.56 45.57 37.08
C LEU A 162 -30.86 45.45 35.60
N VAL A 163 -29.83 45.58 34.76
CA VAL A 163 -29.91 45.27 33.34
C VAL A 163 -28.96 44.12 33.05
N ALA A 164 -29.49 42.94 32.74
CA ALA A 164 -28.71 41.78 32.35
C ALA A 164 -28.84 41.53 30.86
N VAL A 165 -27.70 41.48 30.16
CA VAL A 165 -27.67 41.31 28.71
C VAL A 165 -26.85 40.10 28.31
N THR A 166 -27.15 39.49 27.15
CA THR A 166 -26.25 38.53 26.51
C THR A 166 -25.65 39.13 25.24
N GLY A 167 -24.35 38.92 25.05
CA GLY A 167 -23.57 39.41 23.92
C GLY A 167 -22.76 38.30 23.25
N GLY A 168 -22.32 38.53 22.01
CA GLY A 168 -21.51 37.57 21.25
C GLY A 168 -20.39 38.25 20.47
N ASP A 169 -19.17 37.78 20.65
CA ASP A 169 -17.96 38.39 20.06
C ASP A 169 -17.71 37.96 18.61
N LEU A 170 -18.52 37.03 18.11
CA LEU A 170 -18.35 36.42 16.79
C LEU A 170 -19.36 36.91 15.75
N VAL A 171 -20.35 37.69 16.17
CA VAL A 171 -21.46 38.13 15.33
C VAL A 171 -21.41 39.64 15.21
N GLU A 172 -21.64 40.14 13.99
CA GLU A 172 -21.65 41.58 13.76
C GLU A 172 -22.89 42.23 14.40
N PRO A 173 -22.69 43.22 15.30
CA PRO A 173 -23.79 43.92 15.96
C PRO A 173 -24.51 44.85 14.97
N THR A 174 -25.80 45.12 15.22
CA THR A 174 -26.60 46.05 14.40
C THR A 174 -25.97 47.45 14.33
N ASP A 175 -25.46 47.94 15.46
CA ASP A 175 -24.70 49.20 15.57
C ASP A 175 -23.42 48.94 16.38
N PRO A 176 -22.25 48.83 15.73
CA PRO A 176 -20.99 48.54 16.41
C PRO A 176 -20.56 49.60 17.43
N GLN A 177 -20.90 50.87 17.21
CA GLN A 177 -20.47 51.96 18.10
C GLN A 177 -21.27 51.93 19.39
N LEU A 178 -22.60 51.85 19.29
CA LEU A 178 -23.48 51.78 20.45
C LEU A 178 -23.29 50.47 21.23
N TYR A 179 -23.04 49.36 20.53
CA TYR A 179 -22.76 48.08 21.18
C TYR A 179 -21.44 48.15 21.96
N ALA A 180 -20.37 48.69 21.38
CA ALA A 180 -19.09 48.86 22.06
C ALA A 180 -19.24 49.76 23.29
N GLU A 181 -19.93 50.90 23.17
CA GLU A 181 -20.21 51.80 24.29
C GLU A 181 -21.00 51.12 25.41
N PHE A 182 -21.98 50.27 25.08
CA PHE A 182 -22.72 49.50 26.09
C PHE A 182 -21.80 48.51 26.81
N MET A 183 -20.99 47.78 26.05
CA MET A 183 -20.08 46.78 26.60
C MET A 183 -18.98 47.42 27.46
N GLU A 184 -18.52 48.63 27.13
CA GLU A 184 -17.60 49.41 27.98
C GLU A 184 -18.22 49.76 29.33
N LEU A 185 -19.49 50.16 29.35
CA LEU A 185 -20.22 50.43 30.61
C LEU A 185 -20.45 49.16 31.44
N ALA A 186 -20.49 47.99 30.79
CA ALA A 186 -20.65 46.70 31.44
C ALA A 186 -19.33 45.96 31.72
N ALA A 187 -18.18 46.59 31.47
CA ALA A 187 -16.88 45.93 31.53
C ALA A 187 -16.50 45.46 32.94
N GLU A 188 -16.90 46.19 33.98
CA GLU A 188 -16.61 45.85 35.39
C GLU A 188 -17.38 44.60 35.84
N ASP A 189 -18.55 44.36 35.23
CA ASP A 189 -19.50 43.31 35.59
C ASP A 189 -19.75 42.38 34.38
N GLN A 190 -18.68 41.99 33.67
CA GLN A 190 -18.75 41.09 32.53
C GLN A 190 -18.50 39.63 32.93
N LEU A 191 -19.42 38.73 32.58
CA LEU A 191 -19.32 37.29 32.79
C LEU A 191 -19.11 36.56 31.47
N THR A 192 -17.91 36.00 31.29
CA THR A 192 -17.59 35.19 30.11
C THR A 192 -17.98 33.72 30.34
N LEU A 193 -18.65 33.12 29.36
CA LEU A 193 -18.91 31.67 29.29
C LEU A 193 -17.86 31.03 28.38
N PRO A 194 -16.81 30.41 28.95
CA PRO A 194 -15.81 29.72 28.15
C PRO A 194 -16.37 28.42 27.54
N ALA A 195 -15.64 27.90 26.55
CA ALA A 195 -15.78 26.52 26.13
C ALA A 195 -15.63 25.56 27.33
N LEU A 196 -16.29 24.42 27.26
CA LEU A 196 -16.23 23.40 28.30
C LEU A 196 -14.81 22.86 28.42
N THR A 197 -14.36 22.63 29.65
CA THR A 197 -13.10 21.93 29.85
C THR A 197 -13.25 20.46 29.47
N ARG A 198 -12.12 19.72 29.42
CA ARG A 198 -12.14 18.26 29.24
C ARG A 198 -13.05 17.58 30.28
N HIS A 199 -13.11 18.12 31.50
CA HIS A 199 -13.99 17.60 32.55
C HIS A 199 -15.46 17.82 32.18
N GLY A 200 -15.87 19.05 31.83
CA GLY A 200 -17.22 19.37 31.38
C GLY A 200 -17.67 18.59 30.13
N VAL A 201 -16.77 18.31 29.17
CA VAL A 201 -17.07 17.42 28.04
C VAL A 201 -17.36 15.99 28.53
N GLY A 202 -16.59 15.50 29.50
CA GLY A 202 -16.82 14.21 30.16
C GLY A 202 -18.16 14.12 30.90
N GLU A 203 -18.55 15.17 31.61
CA GLU A 203 -19.86 15.27 32.27
C GLU A 203 -21.00 15.25 31.24
N MET A 204 -20.86 16.00 30.15
CA MET A 204 -21.85 16.02 29.06
C MET A 204 -21.98 14.65 28.38
N LEU A 205 -20.86 13.96 28.13
CA LEU A 205 -20.84 12.58 27.63
C LEU A 205 -21.55 11.63 28.59
N THR A 206 -21.25 11.72 29.89
CA THR A 206 -21.87 10.87 30.92
C THR A 206 -23.38 11.05 30.95
N GLY A 207 -23.84 12.30 30.93
CA GLY A 207 -25.27 12.64 30.98
C GLY A 207 -26.06 12.22 29.73
N ILE A 208 -25.44 12.24 28.54
CA ILE A 208 -26.13 11.93 27.27
C ILE A 208 -26.01 10.45 26.86
N LEU A 209 -24.87 9.82 27.10
CA LEU A 209 -24.62 8.41 26.73
C LEU A 209 -25.07 7.42 27.81
N GLY A 210 -25.20 7.86 29.06
CA GLY A 210 -25.60 6.99 30.18
C GLY A 210 -24.48 6.03 30.59
N GLY A 211 -23.54 6.53 31.39
CA GLY A 211 -22.39 5.76 31.90
C GLY A 211 -21.10 6.56 31.86
N ARG A 212 -20.06 6.16 32.60
CA ARG A 212 -18.79 6.88 32.64
C ARG A 212 -18.01 6.62 31.34
N PRO A 213 -17.78 7.63 30.48
CA PRO A 213 -17.05 7.44 29.23
C PRO A 213 -15.56 7.17 29.49
N ASP A 214 -14.92 6.42 28.60
CA ASP A 214 -13.47 6.22 28.61
C ASP A 214 -12.74 7.55 28.38
N GLU A 215 -11.58 7.72 29.03
CA GLU A 215 -10.77 8.93 28.95
C GLU A 215 -10.28 9.18 27.50
N ALA A 216 -10.02 8.13 26.73
CA ALA A 216 -9.67 8.24 25.31
C ALA A 216 -10.80 8.89 24.50
N LEU A 217 -12.06 8.49 24.75
CA LEU A 217 -13.24 9.07 24.12
C LEU A 217 -13.44 10.52 24.55
N VAL A 218 -13.27 10.83 25.84
CA VAL A 218 -13.36 12.22 26.33
C VAL A 218 -12.32 13.11 25.65
N ARG A 219 -11.07 12.66 25.52
CA ARG A 219 -10.01 13.42 24.83
C ARG A 219 -10.32 13.64 23.35
N ALA A 220 -10.76 12.60 22.64
CA ALA A 220 -11.09 12.69 21.23
C ALA A 220 -12.29 13.63 20.97
N CYS A 221 -13.35 13.52 21.78
CA CYS A 221 -14.50 14.43 21.73
C CYS A 221 -14.11 15.88 22.07
N THR A 222 -13.25 16.09 23.08
CA THR A 222 -12.76 17.42 23.44
C THR A 222 -11.97 18.04 22.29
N SER A 223 -11.09 17.26 21.65
CA SER A 223 -10.33 17.70 20.48
C SER A 223 -11.25 18.06 19.32
N ALA A 224 -12.19 17.17 18.95
CA ALA A 224 -13.06 17.39 17.80
C ALA A 224 -14.08 18.53 17.97
N SER A 225 -14.52 18.80 19.20
CA SER A 225 -15.49 19.86 19.50
C SER A 225 -14.86 21.18 19.98
N GLY A 226 -13.56 21.16 20.35
CA GLY A 226 -12.89 22.23 21.08
C GLY A 226 -13.59 22.64 22.38
N GLY A 227 -14.39 21.74 22.99
CA GLY A 227 -15.19 22.04 24.17
C GLY A 227 -16.44 22.89 23.89
N ASN A 228 -16.76 23.20 22.63
CA ASN A 228 -17.95 23.97 22.29
C ASN A 228 -19.24 23.16 22.62
N PRO A 229 -20.10 23.60 23.55
CA PRO A 229 -21.26 22.80 24.00
C PRO A 229 -22.18 22.32 22.88
N MET A 230 -22.38 23.14 21.84
CA MET A 230 -23.22 22.80 20.70
C MET A 230 -22.57 21.69 19.87
N LEU A 231 -21.30 21.87 19.49
CA LEU A 231 -20.57 20.90 18.68
C LEU A 231 -20.36 19.58 19.43
N THR A 232 -20.04 19.65 20.72
CA THR A 232 -19.95 18.47 21.60
C THR A 232 -21.27 17.71 21.61
N ARG A 233 -22.39 18.40 21.80
CA ARG A 233 -23.71 17.75 21.82
C ARG A 233 -24.04 17.10 20.48
N THR A 234 -23.81 17.77 19.36
CA THR A 234 -24.08 17.20 18.03
C THR A 234 -23.15 16.04 17.68
N LEU A 235 -21.88 16.10 18.10
CA LEU A 235 -20.94 15.00 17.97
C LEU A 235 -21.41 13.77 18.75
N ILE A 236 -21.88 13.96 19.99
CA ILE A 236 -22.43 12.85 20.80
C ILE A 236 -23.67 12.25 20.12
N TYR A 237 -24.53 13.07 19.51
CA TYR A 237 -25.66 12.57 18.74
C TYR A 237 -25.21 11.72 17.53
N ASP A 238 -24.24 12.19 16.75
CA ASP A 238 -23.69 11.42 15.61
C ASP A 238 -23.12 10.07 16.07
N LEU A 239 -22.34 10.07 17.16
CA LEU A 239 -21.76 8.87 17.76
C LEU A 239 -22.84 7.85 18.18
N ARG A 240 -23.96 8.29 18.77
CA ARG A 240 -25.07 7.40 19.13
C ARG A 240 -25.73 6.74 17.92
N THR A 241 -25.74 7.42 16.77
CA THR A 241 -26.44 6.97 15.57
C THR A 241 -25.59 6.13 14.62
N SER A 242 -24.26 6.14 14.71
CA SER A 242 -23.38 5.52 13.73
C SER A 242 -23.30 3.99 13.80
N GLY A 243 -23.64 3.37 14.94
CA GLY A 243 -23.59 1.92 15.13
C GLY A 243 -22.19 1.29 15.10
N THR A 244 -21.13 2.09 14.98
CA THR A 244 -19.72 1.69 14.97
C THR A 244 -19.06 1.95 16.33
N PRO A 245 -17.86 1.40 16.61
CA PRO A 245 -17.04 1.88 17.71
C PRO A 245 -16.87 3.41 17.65
N TYR A 246 -16.94 4.08 18.80
CA TYR A 246 -16.87 5.55 18.86
C TYR A 246 -15.51 6.11 18.43
N LEU A 247 -14.45 5.29 18.47
CA LEU A 247 -13.10 5.65 18.07
C LEU A 247 -12.64 4.79 16.89
N ASP A 248 -11.95 5.42 15.94
CA ASP A 248 -11.28 4.73 14.85
C ASP A 248 -9.93 4.11 15.28
N ARG A 249 -9.20 3.51 14.33
CA ARG A 249 -7.89 2.89 14.57
C ARG A 249 -6.82 3.88 15.06
N ASN A 250 -7.02 5.18 14.84
CA ASN A 250 -6.12 6.25 15.26
C ASN A 250 -6.57 6.90 16.59
N GLY A 251 -7.63 6.38 17.22
CA GLY A 251 -8.18 6.94 18.45
C GLY A 251 -8.91 8.27 18.23
N GLN A 252 -9.37 8.56 17.01
CA GLN A 252 -10.17 9.75 16.70
C GLN A 252 -11.65 9.40 16.61
N VAL A 253 -12.49 10.39 16.98
CA VAL A 253 -13.93 10.34 16.73
C VAL A 253 -14.20 10.75 15.28
N GLN A 254 -15.22 10.18 14.65
CA GLN A 254 -15.62 10.55 13.30
C GLN A 254 -16.88 11.42 13.36
N PRO A 255 -16.78 12.75 13.16
CA PRO A 255 -17.95 13.62 13.17
C PRO A 255 -18.88 13.26 12.01
N GLY A 256 -20.18 13.18 12.30
CA GLY A 256 -21.20 12.85 11.32
C GLY A 256 -21.87 14.08 10.71
N HIS A 257 -23.02 13.85 10.09
CA HIS A 257 -23.77 14.88 9.40
C HIS A 257 -24.32 15.97 10.35
N MET A 258 -24.68 15.62 11.59
CA MET A 258 -25.24 16.58 12.53
C MET A 258 -24.18 17.57 13.01
N TYR A 259 -22.97 17.08 13.31
CA TYR A 259 -21.82 17.92 13.62
C TYR A 259 -21.51 18.87 12.45
N ALA A 260 -21.38 18.35 11.23
CA ALA A 260 -21.06 19.16 10.05
C ALA A 260 -22.12 20.26 9.79
N THR A 261 -23.39 19.92 9.95
CA THR A 261 -24.51 20.87 9.78
C THR A 261 -24.51 21.94 10.87
N ALA A 262 -24.20 21.57 12.11
CA ALA A 262 -24.12 22.52 13.22
C ALA A 262 -22.95 23.48 13.05
N LEU A 263 -21.78 22.98 12.66
CA LEU A 263 -20.61 23.81 12.34
C LEU A 263 -20.89 24.74 11.16
N ARG A 264 -21.55 24.26 10.10
CA ARG A 264 -21.97 25.11 8.96
C ARG A 264 -22.85 26.28 9.40
N ARG A 265 -23.92 25.99 10.14
CA ARG A 265 -24.83 27.03 10.68
C ARG A 265 -24.13 27.97 11.68
N TYR A 266 -23.09 27.50 12.34
CA TYR A 266 -22.26 28.33 13.20
C TYR A 266 -21.44 29.30 12.37
N VAL A 267 -20.71 28.81 11.37
CA VAL A 267 -19.86 29.61 10.48
C VAL A 267 -20.67 30.63 9.69
N GLU A 268 -21.85 30.27 9.15
CA GLU A 268 -22.75 31.18 8.44
C GLU A 268 -23.19 32.41 9.26
N ARG A 269 -23.18 32.30 10.59
CA ARG A 269 -23.57 33.38 11.51
C ARG A 269 -22.39 34.25 11.95
N CYS A 270 -21.15 33.80 11.73
CA CYS A 270 -19.97 34.58 12.06
C CYS A 270 -19.85 35.83 11.17
N ALA A 271 -19.23 36.89 11.69
CA ALA A 271 -18.91 38.07 10.91
C ALA A 271 -18.06 37.71 9.65
N PRO A 272 -18.19 38.45 8.54
CA PRO A 272 -17.47 38.15 7.29
C PRO A 272 -15.96 38.00 7.46
N GLU A 273 -15.33 38.81 8.32
CA GLU A 273 -13.90 38.78 8.65
C GLU A 273 -13.52 37.45 9.31
N LEU A 274 -14.29 37.04 10.33
CA LEU A 274 -14.09 35.80 11.07
C LEU A 274 -14.23 34.57 10.17
N ARG A 275 -15.19 34.59 9.23
CA ARG A 275 -15.35 33.51 8.24
C ARG A 275 -14.13 33.39 7.33
N ARG A 276 -13.57 34.51 6.86
CA ARG A 276 -12.35 34.52 6.04
C ARG A 276 -11.13 34.00 6.81
N VAL A 277 -10.96 34.41 8.06
CA VAL A 277 -9.89 33.94 8.95
C VAL A 277 -10.02 32.45 9.23
N LEU A 278 -11.23 31.97 9.53
CA LEU A 278 -11.49 30.56 9.79
C LEU A 278 -11.25 29.69 8.55
N ALA A 279 -11.66 30.15 7.36
CA ALA A 279 -11.37 29.49 6.09
C ALA A 279 -9.87 29.41 5.80
N ALA A 280 -9.11 30.48 6.08
CA ALA A 280 -7.66 30.48 5.94
C ALA A 280 -6.97 29.53 6.93
N ALA A 281 -7.39 29.52 8.20
CA ALA A 281 -6.91 28.59 9.21
C ALA A 281 -7.24 27.13 8.86
N ALA A 282 -8.39 26.88 8.25
CA ALA A 282 -8.80 25.56 7.80
C ALA A 282 -7.89 24.99 6.72
N LEU A 283 -7.13 25.78 5.95
CA LEU A 283 -6.27 25.22 4.91
C LEU A 283 -5.05 24.46 5.46
N PHE A 284 -4.57 24.81 6.65
CA PHE A 284 -3.35 24.24 7.23
C PHE A 284 -3.70 23.12 8.23
N ASP A 285 -2.98 22.00 8.15
CA ASP A 285 -3.18 20.79 8.95
C ASP A 285 -2.55 20.87 10.35
N GLY A 286 -2.15 22.08 10.78
CA GLY A 286 -1.54 22.32 12.08
C GLY A 286 -0.06 21.93 12.17
N THR A 287 0.58 21.49 11.07
CA THR A 287 2.01 21.09 11.09
C THR A 287 2.79 21.53 9.84
N PRO A 288 3.58 22.62 9.92
CA PRO A 288 3.65 23.58 11.02
C PRO A 288 2.39 24.46 11.08
N PRO A 289 1.99 24.93 12.27
CA PRO A 289 0.89 25.88 12.40
C PRO A 289 1.23 27.16 11.62
N ALA A 290 0.29 27.64 10.81
CA ALA A 290 0.47 28.89 10.09
C ALA A 290 0.53 30.05 11.10
N ASP A 291 1.52 30.94 11.00
CA ASP A 291 1.55 32.12 11.87
C ASP A 291 0.38 33.08 11.57
N ALA A 292 0.04 33.94 12.53
CA ALA A 292 -1.05 34.91 12.37
C ALA A 292 -0.86 35.81 11.13
N LEU A 293 0.39 36.07 10.73
CA LEU A 293 0.73 36.81 9.52
C LEU A 293 0.31 36.06 8.24
N THR A 294 0.53 34.73 8.16
CA THR A 294 0.08 33.90 7.04
C THR A 294 -1.43 33.98 6.93
N ILE A 295 -2.12 33.75 8.05
CA ILE A 295 -3.58 33.73 8.09
C ILE A 295 -4.14 35.10 7.69
N ALA A 296 -3.55 36.19 8.17
CA ALA A 296 -3.92 37.55 7.78
C ALA A 296 -3.79 37.78 6.27
N ARG A 297 -2.67 37.37 5.67
CA ARG A 297 -2.43 37.48 4.22
C ARG A 297 -3.43 36.63 3.41
N LEU A 298 -3.68 35.39 3.80
CA LEU A 298 -4.66 34.52 3.11
C LEU A 298 -6.10 35.05 3.23
N ALA A 299 -6.50 35.51 4.41
CA ALA A 299 -7.82 36.05 4.68
C ALA A 299 -8.02 37.47 4.12
N SER A 300 -6.94 38.13 3.69
CA SER A 300 -6.92 39.51 3.21
C SER A 300 -7.48 40.48 4.25
N VAL A 301 -6.92 40.39 5.46
CA VAL A 301 -7.21 41.26 6.63
C VAL A 301 -5.91 41.75 7.23
N ASP A 302 -5.95 42.80 8.06
CA ASP A 302 -4.77 43.23 8.80
C ASP A 302 -4.38 42.21 9.89
N THR A 303 -3.10 42.17 10.23
CA THR A 303 -2.56 41.20 11.21
C THR A 303 -3.21 41.34 12.58
N ALA A 304 -3.56 42.56 13.02
CA ALA A 304 -4.18 42.76 14.32
C ALA A 304 -5.63 42.24 14.34
N ALA A 305 -6.38 42.43 13.26
CA ALA A 305 -7.71 41.84 13.09
C ALA A 305 -7.65 40.31 13.00
N ALA A 306 -6.68 39.74 12.29
CA ALA A 306 -6.48 38.29 12.25
C ALA A 306 -6.19 37.73 13.65
N SER A 307 -5.30 38.36 14.42
CA SER A 307 -5.01 37.94 15.80
C SER A 307 -6.25 38.01 16.68
N ARG A 308 -7.01 39.12 16.66
CA ARG A 308 -8.26 39.23 17.41
C ARG A 308 -9.28 38.17 17.00
N ALA A 309 -9.41 37.91 15.70
CA ALA A 309 -10.31 36.89 15.18
C ALA A 309 -9.90 35.47 15.63
N LEU A 310 -8.61 35.14 15.58
CA LEU A 310 -8.09 33.86 16.06
C LEU A 310 -8.35 33.66 17.56
N THR A 311 -8.09 34.68 18.39
CA THR A 311 -8.40 34.63 19.83
C THR A 311 -9.90 34.42 20.08
N ALA A 312 -10.77 35.10 19.34
CA ALA A 312 -12.21 34.92 19.47
C ALA A 312 -12.67 33.51 19.04
N LEU A 313 -12.07 32.96 17.97
CA LEU A 313 -12.33 31.60 17.50
C LEU A 313 -11.81 30.53 18.46
N GLU A 314 -10.66 30.77 19.10
CA GLU A 314 -10.06 29.89 20.11
C GLU A 314 -10.90 29.87 21.39
N ASN A 315 -11.31 31.04 21.89
CA ASN A 315 -12.24 31.15 23.02
C ASN A 315 -13.59 30.45 22.76
N ALA A 316 -13.98 30.35 21.49
CA ALA A 316 -15.19 29.65 21.07
C ALA A 316 -15.01 28.14 20.84
N GLY A 317 -13.78 27.62 20.94
CA GLY A 317 -13.45 26.22 20.72
C GLY A 317 -13.48 25.80 19.24
N LEU A 318 -13.35 26.73 18.30
CA LEU A 318 -13.35 26.40 16.87
C LEU A 318 -11.96 26.13 16.31
N VAL A 319 -10.95 26.76 16.89
CA VAL A 319 -9.55 26.71 16.46
C VAL A 319 -8.71 26.46 17.69
N THR A 320 -7.64 25.67 17.55
CA THR A 320 -6.62 25.49 18.59
C THR A 320 -5.30 26.01 18.03
N GLY A 321 -4.78 27.11 18.58
CA GLY A 321 -3.71 27.86 17.93
C GLY A 321 -4.15 28.42 16.57
N ALA A 322 -3.54 27.94 15.48
CA ALA A 322 -3.74 28.47 14.13
C ALA A 322 -4.48 27.54 13.16
N GLY A 323 -5.05 26.42 13.64
CA GLY A 323 -5.72 25.43 12.81
C GLY A 323 -6.95 24.82 13.46
N LEU A 324 -7.82 24.23 12.65
CA LEU A 324 -8.97 23.48 13.18
C LEU A 324 -8.48 22.14 13.74
N PRO A 325 -8.94 21.76 14.94
CA PRO A 325 -8.40 20.60 15.67
C PRO A 325 -8.75 19.24 15.03
N HIS A 326 -9.69 19.19 14.08
CA HIS A 326 -10.17 17.95 13.48
C HIS A 326 -10.33 18.02 11.95
N PRO A 327 -9.87 17.00 11.18
CA PRO A 327 -9.99 16.97 9.71
C PRO A 327 -11.44 17.13 9.21
N GLY A 328 -12.41 16.50 9.87
CA GLY A 328 -13.83 16.63 9.53
C GLY A 328 -14.37 18.05 9.74
N ALA A 329 -13.87 18.78 10.74
CA ALA A 329 -14.24 20.18 10.97
C ALA A 329 -13.66 21.08 9.88
N ARG A 330 -12.40 20.86 9.51
CA ARG A 330 -11.72 21.51 8.38
C ARG A 330 -12.52 21.33 7.09
N GLN A 331 -12.88 20.10 6.75
CA GLN A 331 -13.65 19.82 5.53
C GLN A 331 -15.01 20.54 5.56
N ALA A 332 -15.73 20.48 6.68
CA ALA A 332 -17.02 21.15 6.82
C ALA A 332 -16.95 22.70 6.70
N VAL A 333 -15.81 23.32 7.05
CA VAL A 333 -15.57 24.75 6.79
C VAL A 333 -15.27 25.00 5.32
N LEU A 334 -14.38 24.22 4.71
CA LEU A 334 -13.98 24.40 3.31
C LEU A 334 -15.13 24.12 2.33
N ASP A 335 -16.00 23.16 2.63
CA ASP A 335 -17.20 22.81 1.83
C ASP A 335 -18.26 23.92 1.77
N GLN A 336 -18.12 24.98 2.57
CA GLN A 336 -19.01 26.15 2.52
C GLN A 336 -18.53 27.19 1.51
N LEU A 337 -17.28 27.11 1.06
CA LEU A 337 -16.74 28.02 0.07
C LEU A 337 -17.24 27.61 -1.33
N PRO A 338 -17.62 28.57 -2.18
CA PRO A 338 -17.80 28.31 -3.60
C PRO A 338 -16.52 27.68 -4.18
N PRO A 339 -16.60 26.71 -5.12
CA PRO A 339 -15.42 26.03 -5.66
C PRO A 339 -14.33 26.99 -6.16
N ALA A 340 -14.72 28.06 -6.87
CA ALA A 340 -13.78 29.08 -7.35
C ALA A 340 -13.05 29.82 -6.21
N ALA A 341 -13.73 30.08 -5.09
CA ALA A 341 -13.13 30.72 -3.92
C ALA A 341 -12.16 29.78 -3.21
N LEU A 342 -12.48 28.48 -3.13
CA LEU A 342 -11.60 27.46 -2.57
C LEU A 342 -10.33 27.30 -3.42
N THR A 343 -10.46 27.20 -4.75
CA THR A 343 -9.33 27.19 -5.69
C THR A 343 -8.44 28.41 -5.51
N SER A 344 -9.02 29.62 -5.47
CA SER A 344 -8.29 30.87 -5.26
C SER A 344 -7.55 30.89 -3.90
N LEU A 345 -8.16 30.35 -2.84
CA LEU A 345 -7.54 30.26 -1.53
C LEU A 345 -6.35 29.29 -1.53
N HIS A 346 -6.48 28.13 -2.17
CA HIS A 346 -5.37 27.19 -2.34
C HIS A 346 -4.20 27.77 -3.15
N LEU A 347 -4.48 28.50 -4.23
CA LEU A 347 -3.44 29.15 -5.03
C LEU A 347 -2.67 30.21 -4.24
N ARG A 348 -3.37 31.05 -3.47
CA ARG A 348 -2.74 32.03 -2.59
C ARG A 348 -1.92 31.37 -1.49
N ALA A 349 -2.41 30.27 -0.92
CA ALA A 349 -1.66 29.48 0.06
C ALA A 349 -0.36 28.91 -0.54
N ALA A 350 -0.45 28.31 -1.74
CA ALA A 350 0.72 27.80 -2.45
C ALA A 350 1.77 28.88 -2.74
N HIS A 351 1.33 30.06 -3.20
CA HIS A 351 2.23 31.19 -3.46
C HIS A 351 2.94 31.68 -2.20
N LEU A 352 2.21 31.83 -1.09
CA LEU A 352 2.80 32.29 0.18
C LEU A 352 3.79 31.27 0.76
N LEU A 353 3.51 29.97 0.63
CA LEU A 353 4.44 28.92 1.04
C LEU A 353 5.70 28.92 0.18
N TYR A 354 5.56 29.17 -1.13
CA TYR A 354 6.68 29.30 -2.06
C TYR A 354 7.57 30.50 -1.74
N GLU A 355 7.01 31.69 -1.54
CA GLU A 355 7.76 32.91 -1.16
C GLU A 355 8.58 32.73 0.12
N ARG A 356 8.12 31.87 1.03
CA ARG A 356 8.79 31.58 2.30
C ARG A 356 9.87 30.49 2.21
N GLY A 357 10.04 29.86 1.05
CA GLY A 357 10.96 28.72 0.89
C GLY A 357 10.51 27.48 1.66
N SER A 358 9.20 27.26 1.80
CA SER A 358 8.65 26.07 2.46
C SER A 358 8.95 24.80 1.66
N ALA A 359 8.80 23.63 2.29
CA ALA A 359 9.03 22.35 1.64
C ALA A 359 8.21 22.21 0.33
N PRO A 360 8.81 21.75 -0.79
CA PRO A 360 8.14 21.67 -2.09
C PRO A 360 6.84 20.86 -2.07
N LEU A 361 6.78 19.78 -1.28
CA LEU A 361 5.59 18.95 -1.14
C LEU A 361 4.40 19.72 -0.54
N SER A 362 4.63 20.61 0.42
CA SER A 362 3.56 21.42 1.02
C SER A 362 2.96 22.37 0.00
N VAL A 363 3.78 23.01 -0.83
CA VAL A 363 3.33 23.85 -1.96
C VAL A 363 2.55 22.99 -2.97
N GLY A 364 3.13 21.85 -3.37
CA GLY A 364 2.53 20.93 -4.35
C GLY A 364 1.14 20.44 -3.93
N ARG A 365 0.91 20.12 -2.66
CA ARG A 365 -0.41 19.70 -2.15
C ARG A 365 -1.48 20.77 -2.34
N HIS A 366 -1.16 22.05 -2.11
CA HIS A 366 -2.12 23.13 -2.34
C HIS A 366 -2.38 23.35 -3.84
N LEU A 367 -1.36 23.24 -4.68
CA LEU A 367 -1.53 23.31 -6.15
C LEU A 367 -2.39 22.16 -6.67
N LEU A 368 -2.18 20.94 -6.17
CA LEU A 368 -2.99 19.77 -6.51
C LEU A 368 -4.46 19.95 -6.13
N ALA A 369 -4.72 20.48 -4.93
CA ALA A 369 -6.07 20.78 -4.48
C ALA A 369 -6.73 21.91 -5.28
N ALA A 370 -5.95 22.88 -5.78
CA ALA A 370 -6.44 23.92 -6.68
C ALA A 370 -6.74 23.42 -8.09
N GLY A 371 -6.05 22.35 -8.54
CA GLY A 371 -6.13 21.84 -9.91
C GLY A 371 -5.54 22.80 -10.95
N GLN A 372 -4.68 23.73 -10.54
CA GLN A 372 -4.05 24.71 -11.43
C GLN A 372 -2.55 24.84 -11.14
N ALA A 373 -1.75 24.94 -12.21
CA ALA A 373 -0.30 25.11 -12.17
C ALA A 373 0.09 26.51 -12.69
N PRO A 374 0.40 27.47 -11.82
CA PRO A 374 0.98 28.75 -12.22
C PRO A 374 2.35 28.59 -12.88
N GLU A 375 2.78 29.55 -13.70
CA GLU A 375 4.06 29.48 -14.43
C GLU A 375 5.30 29.24 -13.54
N TRP A 376 5.32 29.81 -12.33
CA TRP A 376 6.43 29.63 -11.37
C TRP A 376 6.48 28.24 -10.72
N SER A 377 5.42 27.43 -10.84
CA SER A 377 5.26 26.20 -10.05
C SER A 377 6.07 25.01 -10.56
N GLY A 378 6.53 25.03 -11.81
CA GLY A 378 7.22 23.90 -12.45
C GLY A 378 8.38 23.30 -11.64
N PRO A 379 9.40 24.10 -11.21
CA PRO A 379 10.51 23.60 -10.41
C PRO A 379 10.09 23.00 -9.07
N VAL A 380 9.09 23.58 -8.42
CA VAL A 380 8.59 23.13 -7.11
C VAL A 380 7.83 21.81 -7.24
N LEU A 381 6.98 21.68 -8.26
CA LEU A 381 6.28 20.43 -8.56
C LEU A 381 7.27 19.31 -8.86
N ARG A 382 8.35 19.58 -9.60
CA ARG A 382 9.41 18.59 -9.88
C ARG A 382 10.09 18.10 -8.60
N ALA A 383 10.50 19.01 -7.71
CA ALA A 383 11.12 18.66 -6.43
C ALA A 383 10.15 17.90 -5.48
N ALA A 384 8.87 18.27 -5.49
CA ALA A 384 7.83 17.56 -4.75
C ALA A 384 7.63 16.12 -5.26
N VAL A 385 7.60 15.94 -6.59
CA VAL A 385 7.49 14.63 -7.23
C VAL A 385 8.70 13.76 -6.90
N GLU A 386 9.92 14.28 -6.96
CA GLU A 386 11.13 13.52 -6.58
C GLU A 386 11.05 13.01 -5.14
N SER A 387 10.60 13.86 -4.22
CA SER A 387 10.43 13.50 -2.80
C SER A 387 9.37 12.41 -2.62
N LEU A 388 8.24 12.49 -3.33
CA LEU A 388 7.16 11.49 -3.27
C LEU A 388 7.58 10.16 -3.90
N LEU A 389 8.26 10.20 -5.04
CA LEU A 389 8.78 9.02 -5.73
C LEU A 389 9.86 8.30 -4.92
N ALA A 390 10.61 9.02 -4.08
CA ALA A 390 11.55 8.44 -3.12
C ALA A 390 10.83 7.85 -1.90
N ALA A 391 9.74 8.48 -1.45
CA ALA A 391 8.91 8.00 -0.35
C ALA A 391 7.91 6.87 -0.73
N GLY A 392 7.80 6.53 -2.02
CA GLY A 392 6.90 5.49 -2.54
C GLY A 392 5.44 5.94 -2.76
N ASP A 393 5.12 7.23 -2.61
CA ASP A 393 3.77 7.77 -2.88
C ASP A 393 3.58 8.08 -4.38
N ASN A 394 3.38 7.01 -5.15
CA ASN A 394 3.25 7.10 -6.61
C ASN A 394 1.96 7.81 -7.06
N MET A 395 0.86 7.62 -6.33
CA MET A 395 -0.44 8.20 -6.69
C MET A 395 -0.42 9.72 -6.62
N THR A 396 0.10 10.29 -5.53
CA THR A 396 0.22 11.74 -5.40
C THR A 396 1.25 12.29 -6.39
N ALA A 397 2.34 11.56 -6.64
CA ALA A 397 3.35 11.95 -7.63
C ALA A 397 2.76 12.06 -9.05
N VAL A 398 1.96 11.08 -9.48
CA VAL A 398 1.25 11.12 -10.78
C VAL A 398 0.28 12.31 -10.84
N GLY A 399 -0.44 12.61 -9.75
CA GLY A 399 -1.32 13.78 -9.66
C GLY A 399 -0.58 15.10 -9.89
N LEU A 400 0.57 15.29 -9.22
CA LEU A 400 1.41 16.49 -9.39
C LEU A 400 2.04 16.56 -10.78
N LEU A 401 2.45 15.43 -11.35
CA LEU A 401 3.01 15.39 -12.71
C LEU A 401 1.97 15.75 -13.77
N ARG A 402 0.72 15.29 -13.63
CA ARG A 402 -0.39 15.67 -14.53
C ARG A 402 -0.65 17.17 -14.46
N LEU A 403 -0.70 17.70 -13.24
CA LEU A 403 -0.86 19.12 -13.01
C LEU A 403 0.27 19.95 -13.65
N ALA A 404 1.52 19.52 -13.48
CA ALA A 404 2.66 20.16 -14.11
C ALA A 404 2.62 20.08 -15.65
N HIS A 405 2.15 18.95 -16.19
CA HIS A 405 2.01 18.73 -17.63
C HIS A 405 0.98 19.67 -18.27
N ASP A 406 -0.16 19.88 -17.59
CA ASP A 406 -1.21 20.77 -18.08
C ASP A 406 -0.77 22.24 -18.10
N GLY A 407 0.07 22.64 -17.14
CA GLY A 407 0.67 23.97 -17.04
C GLY A 407 2.03 24.14 -17.73
N ALA A 408 2.46 23.19 -18.56
CA ALA A 408 3.76 23.25 -19.22
C ALA A 408 3.83 24.43 -20.23
N PRO A 409 4.91 25.25 -20.19
CA PRO A 409 5.00 26.48 -20.98
C PRO A 409 5.27 26.24 -22.47
N ASP A 410 5.86 25.10 -22.82
CA ASP A 410 6.28 24.76 -24.19
C ASP A 410 6.17 23.25 -24.44
N ASP A 411 6.18 22.85 -25.72
CA ASP A 411 6.00 21.45 -26.13
C ASP A 411 7.13 20.53 -25.68
N ARG A 412 8.35 21.05 -25.52
CA ARG A 412 9.49 20.28 -25.03
C ARG A 412 9.35 19.96 -23.54
N SER A 413 9.01 20.97 -22.73
CA SER A 413 8.67 20.79 -21.31
C SER A 413 7.50 19.83 -21.11
N ARG A 414 6.48 19.92 -21.98
CA ARG A 414 5.32 19.02 -22.00
C ARG A 414 5.73 17.57 -22.28
N ALA A 415 6.62 17.36 -23.25
CA ALA A 415 7.15 16.05 -23.63
C ALA A 415 8.02 15.45 -22.50
N GLU A 416 8.90 16.24 -21.89
CA GLU A 416 9.71 15.82 -20.72
C GLU A 416 8.82 15.35 -19.55
N LEU A 417 7.76 16.09 -19.25
CA LEU A 417 6.79 15.71 -18.21
C LEU A 417 5.98 14.46 -18.59
N ARG A 418 5.70 14.25 -19.89
CA ARG A 418 5.06 13.03 -20.38
C ARG A 418 5.93 11.79 -20.17
N VAL A 419 7.25 11.92 -20.33
CA VAL A 419 8.22 10.85 -20.00
C VAL A 419 8.27 10.60 -18.49
N ALA A 420 8.24 11.66 -17.67
CA ALA A 420 8.16 11.51 -16.22
C ALA A 420 6.87 10.80 -15.78
N LEU A 421 5.72 11.13 -16.40
CA LEU A 421 4.44 10.44 -16.22
C LEU A 421 4.52 8.97 -16.62
N LEU A 422 5.08 8.65 -17.78
CA LEU A 422 5.31 7.27 -18.24
C LEU A 422 6.07 6.48 -17.16
N ARG A 423 7.16 7.03 -16.63
CA ARG A 423 7.97 6.37 -15.59
C ARG A 423 7.21 6.18 -14.27
N ALA A 424 6.41 7.16 -13.87
CA ALA A 424 5.63 7.08 -12.63
C ALA A 424 4.46 6.09 -12.78
N GLU A 425 3.64 6.20 -13.82
CA GLU A 425 2.52 5.29 -14.09
C GLU A 425 3.00 3.85 -14.27
N TRP A 426 4.14 3.64 -14.93
CA TRP A 426 4.77 2.32 -15.05
C TRP A 426 5.02 1.65 -13.70
N ARG A 427 5.43 2.40 -12.66
CA ARG A 427 5.63 1.79 -11.33
C ARG A 427 4.38 1.13 -10.79
N SER A 428 3.20 1.64 -11.14
CA SER A 428 1.91 1.02 -10.78
C SER A 428 1.53 -0.12 -11.73
N GLY A 429 1.90 -0.04 -13.02
CA GLY A 429 1.75 -1.13 -13.98
C GLY A 429 1.95 -0.66 -15.44
N PRO A 430 2.42 -1.53 -16.35
CA PRO A 430 2.68 -1.19 -17.76
C PRO A 430 1.44 -0.68 -18.51
N GLY A 431 0.29 -1.34 -18.36
CA GLY A 431 -0.95 -0.97 -19.05
C GLY A 431 -1.46 0.43 -18.70
N CYS A 432 -1.14 0.95 -17.51
CA CYS A 432 -1.52 2.31 -17.12
C CYS A 432 -0.86 3.38 -18.00
N ALA A 433 0.31 3.09 -18.58
CA ALA A 433 1.14 4.05 -19.27
C ALA A 433 1.05 3.94 -20.81
N GLU A 434 0.44 2.87 -21.33
CA GLU A 434 0.38 2.54 -22.76
C GLU A 434 -0.28 3.64 -23.60
N HIS A 435 -1.36 4.25 -23.10
CA HIS A 435 -2.10 5.32 -23.75
C HIS A 435 -1.25 6.59 -24.10
N ARG A 436 -0.04 6.71 -23.56
CA ARG A 436 0.87 7.85 -23.82
C ARG A 436 1.89 7.57 -24.91
N LEU A 437 2.10 6.31 -25.30
CA LEU A 437 3.23 5.90 -26.13
C LEU A 437 3.17 6.52 -27.53
N ASP A 438 2.00 6.56 -28.15
CA ASP A 438 1.87 7.13 -29.51
C ASP A 438 2.20 8.62 -29.53
N GLN A 439 1.76 9.35 -28.50
CA GLN A 439 2.09 10.77 -28.36
C GLN A 439 3.58 10.98 -28.05
N LEU A 440 4.19 10.10 -27.24
CA LEU A 440 5.63 10.13 -26.98
C LEU A 440 6.46 9.82 -28.22
N MET A 441 5.99 8.91 -29.09
CA MET A 441 6.60 8.65 -30.40
C MET A 441 6.50 9.88 -31.31
N ALA A 442 5.36 10.57 -31.31
CA ALA A 442 5.23 11.85 -32.02
C ALA A 442 6.20 12.91 -31.47
N ASP A 443 6.32 13.04 -30.14
CA ASP A 443 7.26 13.95 -29.47
C ASP A 443 8.72 13.58 -29.82
N ALA A 444 9.05 12.28 -29.94
CA ALA A 444 10.36 11.79 -30.35
C ALA A 444 10.69 12.21 -31.79
N ARG A 445 9.76 11.99 -32.74
CA ARG A 445 9.88 12.35 -34.16
C ARG A 445 9.99 13.86 -34.37
N ALA A 446 9.30 14.64 -33.55
CA ALA A 446 9.38 16.11 -33.54
C ALA A 446 10.69 16.66 -32.95
N GLY A 447 11.54 15.80 -32.36
CA GLY A 447 12.80 16.24 -31.75
C GLY A 447 12.63 16.88 -30.36
N HIS A 448 11.47 16.71 -29.73
CA HIS A 448 11.21 17.25 -28.38
C HIS A 448 11.83 16.41 -27.27
N LEU A 449 12.08 15.12 -27.53
CA LEU A 449 12.69 14.21 -26.55
C LEU A 449 14.21 14.22 -26.61
N THR A 450 14.85 14.26 -25.45
CA THR A 450 16.31 14.09 -25.35
C THR A 450 16.72 12.64 -25.64
N ALA A 451 18.01 12.40 -25.91
CA ALA A 451 18.54 11.04 -26.08
C ALA A 451 18.26 10.14 -24.86
N ALA A 452 18.28 10.72 -23.66
CA ALA A 452 17.94 10.02 -22.42
C ALA A 452 16.47 9.62 -22.37
N ASP A 453 15.56 10.49 -22.80
CA ASP A 453 14.13 10.22 -22.82
C ASP A 453 13.78 9.15 -23.86
N ARG A 454 14.43 9.21 -25.03
CA ARG A 454 14.29 8.19 -26.08
C ARG A 454 14.75 6.81 -25.60
N LEU A 455 15.86 6.73 -24.85
CA LEU A 455 16.34 5.47 -24.28
C LEU A 455 15.35 4.89 -23.26
N VAL A 456 14.77 5.75 -22.42
CA VAL A 456 13.71 5.36 -21.48
C VAL A 456 12.49 4.83 -22.24
N LEU A 457 12.02 5.56 -23.25
CA LEU A 457 10.88 5.15 -24.09
C LEU A 457 11.15 3.82 -24.81
N ALA A 458 12.34 3.64 -25.39
CA ALA A 458 12.73 2.41 -26.08
C ALA A 458 12.68 1.19 -25.15
N HIS A 459 13.10 1.32 -23.89
CA HIS A 459 12.99 0.25 -22.90
C HIS A 459 11.53 -0.16 -22.64
N TYR A 460 10.62 0.81 -22.58
CA TYR A 460 9.18 0.55 -22.37
C TYR A 460 8.52 -0.08 -23.60
N LEU A 461 8.83 0.41 -24.80
CA LEU A 461 8.33 -0.16 -26.05
C LEU A 461 8.81 -1.60 -26.25
N LEU A 462 10.07 -1.89 -25.87
CA LEU A 462 10.62 -3.25 -25.89
C LEU A 462 9.83 -4.19 -24.97
N TRP A 463 9.49 -3.75 -23.76
CA TRP A 463 8.68 -4.54 -22.83
C TRP A 463 7.30 -4.88 -23.39
N LEU A 464 6.68 -3.97 -24.15
CA LEU A 464 5.37 -4.18 -24.76
C LEU A 464 5.45 -4.89 -26.13
N GLY A 465 6.66 -5.20 -26.63
CA GLY A 465 6.85 -5.85 -27.92
C GLY A 465 6.65 -4.95 -29.13
N ARG A 466 6.68 -3.61 -28.97
CA ARG A 466 6.59 -2.63 -30.07
C ARG A 466 7.95 -2.44 -30.75
N THR A 467 8.47 -3.52 -31.33
CA THR A 467 9.87 -3.66 -31.77
C THR A 467 10.26 -2.73 -32.92
N THR A 468 9.34 -2.44 -33.86
CA THR A 468 9.59 -1.52 -34.99
C THR A 468 9.93 -0.10 -34.53
N GLU A 469 9.24 0.37 -33.51
CA GLU A 469 9.44 1.72 -32.96
C GLU A 469 10.68 1.80 -32.06
N VAL A 470 11.07 0.69 -31.44
CA VAL A 470 12.36 0.60 -30.74
C VAL A 470 13.51 0.86 -31.71
N VAL A 471 13.50 0.22 -32.89
CA VAL A 471 14.52 0.44 -33.91
C VAL A 471 14.53 1.90 -34.39
N GLU A 472 13.35 2.46 -34.69
CA GLU A 472 13.21 3.87 -35.09
C GLU A 472 13.82 4.83 -34.06
N LEU A 473 13.55 4.61 -32.76
CA LEU A 473 14.11 5.45 -31.71
C LEU A 473 15.61 5.30 -31.59
N LEU A 474 16.14 4.08 -31.68
CA LEU A 474 17.58 3.82 -31.55
C LEU A 474 18.40 4.42 -32.69
N ASP A 475 17.89 4.34 -33.92
CA ASP A 475 18.55 4.95 -35.10
C ASP A 475 18.61 6.48 -35.00
N GLY A 476 17.62 7.08 -34.32
CA GLY A 476 17.56 8.52 -34.08
C GLY A 476 18.45 9.03 -32.93
N ILE A 477 19.06 8.16 -32.11
CA ILE A 477 19.88 8.60 -30.98
C ILE A 477 21.32 8.86 -31.44
N THR A 478 21.69 10.13 -31.51
CA THR A 478 23.06 10.58 -31.78
C THR A 478 23.65 11.27 -30.54
N GLY A 479 24.75 10.76 -29.98
CA GLY A 479 25.46 11.44 -28.89
C GLY A 479 26.42 10.54 -28.10
N ASP A 480 27.57 11.11 -27.69
CA ASP A 480 28.66 10.37 -27.02
C ASP A 480 28.43 10.11 -25.53
N THR A 481 27.61 10.92 -24.86
CA THR A 481 27.47 10.89 -23.39
C THR A 481 26.66 9.70 -22.86
N LEU A 482 25.72 9.16 -23.65
CA LEU A 482 24.90 7.99 -23.30
C LEU A 482 25.33 6.73 -24.06
N ARG A 483 26.51 6.77 -24.69
CA ARG A 483 27.02 5.67 -25.51
C ARG A 483 27.03 4.33 -24.75
N PRO A 484 27.45 4.24 -23.48
CA PRO A 484 27.44 2.97 -22.74
C PRO A 484 26.02 2.41 -22.52
N GLU A 485 25.05 3.24 -22.16
CA GLU A 485 23.65 2.83 -21.95
C GLU A 485 23.00 2.37 -23.25
N ILE A 486 23.27 3.05 -24.36
CA ILE A 486 22.79 2.66 -25.69
C ILE A 486 23.39 1.30 -26.08
N ARG A 487 24.70 1.11 -25.87
CA ARG A 487 25.36 -0.17 -26.16
C ARG A 487 24.80 -1.31 -25.32
N LEU A 488 24.53 -1.08 -24.04
CA LEU A 488 23.88 -2.06 -23.18
C LEU A 488 22.47 -2.40 -23.67
N LEU A 489 21.65 -1.40 -24.00
CA LEU A 489 20.30 -1.66 -24.51
C LEU A 489 20.34 -2.42 -25.84
N LYS A 490 21.26 -2.09 -26.75
CA LYS A 490 21.47 -2.85 -28.00
C LYS A 490 21.91 -4.29 -27.72
N ALA A 491 22.85 -4.52 -26.79
CA ALA A 491 23.27 -5.87 -26.39
C ALA A 491 22.12 -6.67 -25.76
N TRP A 492 21.32 -6.02 -24.92
CA TRP A 492 20.11 -6.60 -24.34
C TRP A 492 19.09 -6.97 -25.41
N ILE A 493 18.86 -6.12 -26.42
CA ILE A 493 17.98 -6.42 -27.55
C ILE A 493 18.52 -7.56 -28.39
N ARG A 494 19.82 -7.58 -28.74
CA ARG A 494 20.42 -8.71 -29.48
C ARG A 494 20.30 -10.03 -28.73
N PHE A 495 20.39 -10.00 -27.40
CA PHE A 495 20.21 -11.20 -26.58
C PHE A 495 18.74 -11.60 -26.48
N THR A 496 17.83 -10.69 -26.15
CA THR A 496 16.43 -11.01 -25.84
C THR A 496 15.53 -11.11 -27.07
N CYS A 497 15.81 -10.34 -28.12
CA CYS A 497 15.09 -10.26 -29.39
C CYS A 497 16.08 -10.35 -30.57
N PRO A 498 16.76 -11.50 -30.79
CA PRO A 498 17.93 -11.59 -31.67
C PRO A 498 17.65 -11.24 -33.13
N GLY A 499 16.39 -11.36 -33.58
CA GLY A 499 15.99 -11.00 -34.95
C GLY A 499 15.80 -9.50 -35.19
N LEU A 500 15.85 -8.66 -34.16
CA LEU A 500 15.49 -7.24 -34.26
C LEU A 500 16.62 -6.33 -34.76
N LEU A 501 17.86 -6.59 -34.34
CA LEU A 501 19.05 -5.81 -34.72
C LEU A 501 20.02 -6.69 -35.52
N ARG A 502 20.76 -6.11 -36.47
CA ARG A 502 21.75 -6.87 -37.26
C ARG A 502 23.00 -7.13 -36.42
N HIS A 503 23.59 -8.31 -36.55
CA HIS A 503 24.82 -8.69 -35.83
C HIS A 503 26.04 -7.83 -36.20
N ASP A 504 26.04 -7.19 -37.37
CA ASP A 504 27.13 -6.29 -37.82
C ASP A 504 27.17 -4.93 -37.08
N ASP A 505 26.14 -4.61 -36.28
CA ASP A 505 26.08 -3.38 -35.46
C ASP A 505 26.85 -3.50 -34.12
N THR A 506 27.81 -4.43 -34.01
CA THR A 506 28.69 -4.48 -32.84
C THR A 506 29.67 -3.31 -32.85
N ASP A 507 29.35 -2.27 -32.07
CA ASP A 507 30.32 -1.21 -31.78
C ASP A 507 31.59 -1.83 -31.18
N PRO A 508 32.78 -1.58 -31.77
CA PRO A 508 34.03 -2.16 -31.28
C PRO A 508 34.19 -1.85 -29.79
N ALA A 509 34.68 -2.85 -29.04
CA ALA A 509 35.04 -2.64 -27.64
C ALA A 509 35.96 -1.41 -27.53
N PRO A 510 35.77 -0.53 -26.54
CA PRO A 510 36.63 0.65 -26.41
C PRO A 510 38.07 0.16 -26.26
N THR A 511 38.93 0.48 -27.22
CA THR A 511 40.34 0.06 -27.24
C THR A 511 41.23 0.89 -26.31
N GLY A 512 40.65 1.69 -25.41
CA GLY A 512 41.34 2.58 -24.49
C GLY A 512 41.04 2.26 -23.03
N ARG A 513 42.09 2.20 -22.21
CA ARG A 513 42.00 2.36 -20.74
C ARG A 513 41.52 3.79 -20.43
N THR A 514 40.22 4.04 -20.54
CA THR A 514 39.56 5.26 -20.04
C THR A 514 38.36 4.88 -19.19
N ALA A 515 38.52 3.86 -18.33
CA ALA A 515 37.46 3.37 -17.46
C ALA A 515 37.92 3.39 -15.99
N GLU A 516 38.29 4.56 -15.50
CA GLU A 516 38.19 4.81 -14.07
C GLU A 516 36.70 5.14 -13.75
N THR A 517 36.01 4.09 -13.28
CA THR A 517 35.14 4.08 -12.09
C THR A 517 33.67 4.52 -12.09
N ALA A 518 32.99 4.89 -13.18
CA ALA A 518 31.56 5.29 -13.08
C ALA A 518 30.50 4.43 -13.81
N ASN A 519 30.69 4.00 -15.07
CA ASN A 519 29.61 3.41 -15.86
C ASN A 519 29.71 1.88 -16.04
N LEU A 520 28.76 1.14 -15.47
CA LEU A 520 28.70 -0.33 -15.53
C LEU A 520 28.03 -0.88 -16.80
N ALA A 521 27.47 0.00 -17.64
CA ALA A 521 26.73 -0.42 -18.83
C ALA A 521 27.62 -1.08 -19.89
N ASP A 522 28.83 -0.55 -20.13
CA ASP A 522 29.78 -1.12 -21.11
C ASP A 522 30.29 -2.52 -20.72
N PRO A 523 30.80 -2.76 -19.49
CA PRO A 523 31.15 -4.10 -19.04
C PRO A 523 29.97 -5.06 -19.16
N MET A 524 28.75 -4.60 -18.91
CA MET A 524 27.56 -5.43 -18.97
C MET A 524 27.10 -5.74 -20.39
N ALA A 525 27.23 -4.78 -21.32
CA ALA A 525 27.02 -5.00 -22.74
C ALA A 525 27.97 -6.11 -23.24
N HIS A 526 29.25 -6.01 -22.88
CA HIS A 526 30.25 -7.01 -23.24
C HIS A 526 29.97 -8.40 -22.64
N ALA A 527 29.52 -8.45 -21.38
CA ALA A 527 29.16 -9.70 -20.72
C ALA A 527 27.98 -10.40 -21.42
N LEU A 528 26.95 -9.67 -21.87
CA LEU A 528 25.84 -10.22 -22.64
C LEU A 528 26.29 -10.75 -24.02
N ASP A 529 27.09 -9.97 -24.74
CA ASP A 529 27.63 -10.39 -26.04
C ASP A 529 28.55 -11.61 -25.91
N THR A 530 29.24 -11.76 -24.76
CA THR A 530 30.04 -12.94 -24.44
C THR A 530 29.16 -14.14 -24.10
N LEU A 531 28.12 -13.94 -23.28
CA LEU A 531 27.15 -14.99 -22.94
C LEU A 531 26.50 -15.60 -24.18
N ALA A 532 26.18 -14.78 -25.20
CA ALA A 532 25.63 -15.25 -26.46
C ALA A 532 26.55 -16.24 -27.20
N LYS A 533 27.85 -16.25 -26.89
CA LYS A 533 28.85 -17.20 -27.41
C LYS A 533 29.13 -18.38 -26.47
N GLY A 534 28.63 -18.32 -25.23
CA GLY A 534 28.80 -19.36 -24.22
C GLY A 534 29.06 -18.80 -22.81
N PRO A 535 29.00 -19.65 -21.76
CA PRO A 535 29.30 -19.25 -20.39
C PRO A 535 30.74 -18.71 -20.23
N SER A 536 30.91 -17.66 -19.43
CA SER A 536 32.21 -17.02 -19.21
C SER A 536 32.36 -16.48 -17.79
N LEU A 537 33.47 -16.85 -17.13
CA LEU A 537 33.81 -16.33 -15.80
C LEU A 537 33.96 -14.80 -15.80
N ALA A 538 34.50 -14.22 -16.88
CA ALA A 538 34.62 -12.77 -17.00
C ALA A 538 33.25 -12.07 -17.04
N ALA A 539 32.26 -12.68 -17.70
CA ALA A 539 30.89 -12.17 -17.73
C ALA A 539 30.24 -12.25 -16.34
N VAL A 540 30.46 -13.34 -15.60
CA VAL A 540 29.97 -13.53 -14.22
C VAL A 540 30.54 -12.46 -13.28
N LEU A 541 31.85 -12.21 -13.33
CA LEU A 541 32.49 -11.18 -12.50
C LEU A 541 31.96 -9.77 -12.81
N ALA A 542 31.70 -9.46 -14.09
CA ALA A 542 31.07 -8.20 -14.48
C ALA A 542 29.63 -8.08 -13.94
N ALA A 543 28.86 -9.17 -13.95
CA ALA A 543 27.48 -9.21 -13.43
C ALA A 543 27.42 -8.99 -11.91
N GLU A 544 28.32 -9.62 -11.15
CA GLU A 544 28.39 -9.40 -9.70
C GLU A 544 28.77 -7.95 -9.37
N GLN A 545 29.76 -7.38 -10.06
CA GLN A 545 30.15 -5.97 -9.87
C GLN A 545 29.00 -5.01 -10.23
N ALA A 546 28.25 -5.33 -11.28
CA ALA A 546 27.08 -4.56 -11.69
C ALA A 546 26.00 -4.53 -10.60
N LEU A 547 25.66 -5.68 -10.03
CA LEU A 547 24.65 -5.81 -8.97
C LEU A 547 25.08 -5.15 -7.65
N GLN A 548 26.38 -5.18 -7.31
CA GLN A 548 26.90 -4.54 -6.10
C GLN A 548 26.76 -3.00 -6.12
N ARG A 549 26.88 -2.38 -7.29
CA ARG A 549 26.97 -0.92 -7.44
C ARG A 549 25.68 -0.29 -7.99
N SER A 550 24.71 -1.09 -8.41
CA SER A 550 23.46 -0.60 -9.02
C SER A 550 22.29 -0.72 -8.04
N PRO A 551 21.82 0.39 -7.42
CA PRO A 551 20.59 0.36 -6.64
C PRO A 551 19.38 0.07 -7.54
N LEU A 552 18.32 -0.50 -6.96
CA LEU A 552 17.00 -0.71 -7.58
C LEU A 552 16.25 0.63 -7.75
N ALA A 553 16.86 1.57 -8.47
CA ALA A 553 16.35 2.90 -8.71
C ALA A 553 16.87 3.45 -10.05
N GLY A 554 16.24 4.51 -10.54
CA GLY A 554 16.73 5.26 -11.71
C GLY A 554 16.65 4.47 -13.02
N ARG A 555 17.77 4.44 -13.76
CA ARG A 555 17.91 3.83 -15.11
C ARG A 555 18.62 2.47 -15.09
N ASN A 556 18.86 1.89 -13.91
CA ASN A 556 19.64 0.65 -13.79
C ASN A 556 18.86 -0.61 -14.18
N GLN A 557 17.69 -0.47 -14.80
CA GLN A 557 16.79 -1.60 -15.03
C GLN A 557 17.43 -2.68 -15.92
N THR A 558 17.95 -2.25 -17.07
CA THR A 558 18.61 -3.12 -18.03
C THR A 558 19.87 -3.74 -17.44
N ILE A 559 20.62 -3.00 -16.61
CA ILE A 559 21.84 -3.51 -15.93
C ILE A 559 21.51 -4.67 -15.02
N ILE A 560 20.50 -4.51 -14.14
CA ILE A 560 20.11 -5.55 -13.18
C ILE A 560 19.56 -6.78 -13.90
N ALA A 561 18.69 -6.59 -14.90
CA ALA A 561 18.14 -7.68 -15.69
C ALA A 561 19.24 -8.44 -16.46
N ALA A 562 20.17 -7.72 -17.08
CA ALA A 562 21.34 -8.29 -17.75
C ALA A 562 22.23 -9.10 -16.81
N ALA A 563 22.56 -8.54 -15.64
CA ALA A 563 23.41 -9.21 -14.67
C ALA A 563 22.78 -10.51 -14.17
N LEU A 564 21.49 -10.50 -13.80
CA LEU A 564 20.79 -11.71 -13.38
C LEU A 564 20.71 -12.76 -14.50
N THR A 565 20.45 -12.33 -15.73
CA THR A 565 20.44 -13.20 -16.92
C THR A 565 21.80 -13.88 -17.11
N VAL A 566 22.90 -13.14 -16.99
CA VAL A 566 24.26 -13.69 -17.07
C VAL A 566 24.52 -14.70 -15.96
N LEU A 567 24.19 -14.39 -14.71
CA LEU A 567 24.41 -15.31 -13.59
C LEU A 567 23.61 -16.61 -13.75
N VAL A 568 22.33 -16.51 -14.16
CA VAL A 568 21.45 -17.67 -14.35
C VAL A 568 21.91 -18.56 -15.50
N HIS A 569 22.27 -17.99 -16.66
CA HIS A 569 22.66 -18.75 -17.83
C HIS A 569 24.15 -19.17 -17.84
N CYS A 570 24.96 -18.68 -16.90
CA CYS A 570 26.28 -19.24 -16.58
C CYS A 570 26.24 -20.27 -15.43
N ASP A 571 25.05 -20.72 -14.99
CA ASP A 571 24.85 -21.68 -13.89
C ASP A 571 25.38 -21.22 -12.51
N HIS A 572 25.57 -19.91 -12.28
CA HIS A 572 25.90 -19.34 -10.97
C HIS A 572 24.64 -19.08 -10.12
N LEU A 573 23.85 -20.15 -9.90
CA LEU A 573 22.50 -20.08 -9.33
C LEU A 573 22.46 -19.62 -7.86
N GLU A 574 23.43 -20.01 -7.05
CA GLU A 574 23.50 -19.59 -5.63
C GLU A 574 23.71 -18.07 -5.51
N THR A 575 24.67 -17.54 -6.26
CA THR A 575 24.91 -16.10 -6.36
C THR A 575 23.68 -15.36 -6.90
N ALA A 576 23.05 -15.89 -7.96
CA ALA A 576 21.83 -15.31 -8.53
C ALA A 576 20.68 -15.29 -7.49
N SER A 577 20.52 -16.36 -6.70
CA SER A 577 19.51 -16.46 -5.65
C SER A 577 19.71 -15.39 -4.59
N LEU A 578 20.94 -15.23 -4.08
CA LEU A 578 21.28 -14.24 -3.06
C LEU A 578 20.95 -12.81 -3.51
N TRP A 579 21.33 -12.45 -4.75
CA TRP A 579 21.03 -11.15 -5.31
C TRP A 579 19.54 -10.94 -5.54
N THR A 580 18.85 -11.96 -6.06
CA THR A 580 17.41 -11.91 -6.30
C THR A 580 16.63 -11.67 -5.00
N GLU A 581 16.98 -12.38 -3.92
CA GLU A 581 16.35 -12.18 -2.60
C GLU A 581 16.57 -10.76 -2.06
N ARG A 582 17.81 -10.25 -2.14
CA ARG A 582 18.15 -8.90 -1.71
C ARG A 582 17.38 -7.83 -2.49
N LEU A 583 17.31 -7.98 -3.81
CA LEU A 583 16.58 -7.04 -4.67
C LEU A 583 15.07 -7.13 -4.47
N LEU A 584 14.53 -8.33 -4.22
CA LEU A 584 13.11 -8.52 -3.95
C LEU A 584 12.69 -7.82 -2.64
N ALA A 585 13.51 -7.92 -1.59
CA ALA A 585 13.28 -7.19 -0.34
C ALA A 585 13.28 -5.67 -0.55
N GLN A 586 14.18 -5.14 -1.40
CA GLN A 586 14.16 -3.72 -1.78
C GLN A 586 12.92 -3.35 -2.58
N ALA A 587 12.51 -4.17 -3.55
CA ALA A 587 11.32 -3.92 -4.38
C ALA A 587 10.02 -3.92 -3.56
N MET A 588 9.95 -4.75 -2.51
CA MET A 588 8.85 -4.78 -1.55
C MET A 588 8.79 -3.50 -0.72
N ALA A 589 9.93 -3.01 -0.22
CA ALA A 589 10.00 -1.79 0.58
C ALA A 589 9.57 -0.52 -0.19
N HIS A 590 9.77 -0.48 -1.51
CA HIS A 590 9.46 0.67 -2.36
C HIS A 590 8.15 0.54 -3.15
N ALA A 591 7.32 -0.46 -2.85
CA ALA A 591 6.03 -0.72 -3.52
C ALA A 591 6.13 -0.75 -5.06
N ALA A 592 7.12 -1.50 -5.59
CA ALA A 592 7.38 -1.59 -7.03
C ALA A 592 6.92 -2.96 -7.61
N PRO A 593 5.62 -3.15 -7.95
CA PRO A 593 5.04 -4.44 -8.33
C PRO A 593 5.71 -5.09 -9.56
N ILE A 594 6.07 -4.33 -10.59
CA ILE A 594 6.72 -4.90 -11.79
C ILE A 594 8.09 -5.50 -11.42
N TRP A 595 8.85 -4.79 -10.59
CA TRP A 595 10.14 -5.28 -10.12
C TRP A 595 9.99 -6.54 -9.30
N GLN A 596 9.00 -6.57 -8.41
CA GLN A 596 8.68 -7.78 -7.64
C GLN A 596 8.31 -8.93 -8.57
N ALA A 597 7.47 -8.70 -9.59
CA ALA A 597 7.03 -9.70 -10.54
C ALA A 597 8.21 -10.28 -11.35
N GLN A 598 9.08 -9.42 -11.90
CA GLN A 598 10.28 -9.84 -12.62
C GLN A 598 11.24 -10.66 -11.73
N LEU A 599 11.51 -10.19 -10.51
CA LEU A 599 12.41 -10.88 -9.58
C LEU A 599 11.81 -12.21 -9.08
N LEU A 600 10.49 -12.29 -8.91
CA LEU A 600 9.78 -13.54 -8.60
C LEU A 600 9.87 -14.53 -9.77
N ALA A 601 9.76 -14.07 -11.01
CA ALA A 601 9.97 -14.91 -12.20
C ALA A 601 11.42 -15.43 -12.27
N THR A 602 12.42 -14.57 -12.00
CA THR A 602 13.82 -14.99 -11.92
C THR A 602 14.06 -15.98 -10.78
N ARG A 603 13.46 -15.77 -9.60
CA ARG A 603 13.52 -16.72 -8.49
C ARG A 603 12.89 -18.06 -8.88
N ALA A 604 11.80 -18.04 -9.64
CA ALA A 604 11.14 -19.25 -10.12
C ALA A 604 12.05 -20.04 -11.06
N ASP A 605 12.71 -19.38 -12.02
CA ASP A 605 13.65 -20.01 -12.95
C ASP A 605 14.87 -20.58 -12.21
N ILE A 606 15.45 -19.83 -11.27
CA ILE A 606 16.53 -20.31 -10.39
C ILE A 606 16.08 -21.55 -9.62
N ALA A 607 14.89 -21.53 -9.00
CA ALA A 607 14.36 -22.66 -8.25
C ALA A 607 14.14 -23.89 -9.13
N LEU A 608 13.57 -23.72 -10.33
CA LEU A 608 13.40 -24.81 -11.29
C LEU A 608 14.75 -25.40 -11.69
N ARG A 609 15.74 -24.53 -11.95
CA ARG A 609 17.12 -24.88 -12.28
C ARG A 609 17.86 -25.58 -11.14
N SER A 610 17.57 -25.27 -9.89
CA SER A 610 18.11 -25.99 -8.72
C SER A 610 17.35 -27.29 -8.38
N GLY A 611 16.39 -27.71 -9.21
CA GLY A 611 15.58 -28.89 -8.96
C GLY A 611 14.55 -28.72 -7.82
N ARG A 612 14.05 -27.51 -7.59
CA ARG A 612 13.03 -27.17 -6.58
C ARG A 612 11.71 -26.74 -7.24
N PRO A 613 11.00 -27.64 -7.93
CA PRO A 613 9.83 -27.27 -8.74
C PRO A 613 8.66 -26.71 -7.91
N ALA A 614 8.50 -27.11 -6.64
CA ALA A 614 7.46 -26.56 -5.77
C ALA A 614 7.70 -25.07 -5.42
N GLU A 615 8.95 -24.66 -5.27
CA GLU A 615 9.32 -23.26 -5.05
C GLU A 615 9.24 -22.45 -6.34
N ALA A 616 9.58 -23.08 -7.47
CA ALA A 616 9.40 -22.51 -8.81
C ALA A 616 7.93 -22.21 -9.10
N GLU A 617 7.03 -23.16 -8.84
CA GLU A 617 5.58 -22.99 -8.97
C GLU A 617 5.09 -21.81 -8.13
N HIS A 618 5.39 -21.81 -6.83
CA HIS A 618 4.95 -20.74 -5.93
C HIS A 618 5.43 -19.35 -6.38
N SER A 619 6.70 -19.25 -6.81
CA SER A 619 7.27 -17.97 -7.24
C SER A 619 6.73 -17.51 -8.60
N ALA A 620 6.51 -18.44 -9.54
CA ALA A 620 5.93 -18.10 -10.84
C ALA A 620 4.45 -17.71 -10.74
N GLU A 621 3.67 -18.40 -9.90
CA GLU A 621 2.29 -18.01 -9.57
C GLU A 621 2.24 -16.62 -8.93
N ALA A 622 3.12 -16.35 -7.96
CA ALA A 622 3.23 -15.04 -7.34
C ALA A 622 3.60 -13.93 -8.35
N ALA A 623 4.48 -14.23 -9.31
CA ALA A 623 4.84 -13.30 -10.37
C ALA A 623 3.64 -12.97 -11.28
N LEU A 624 2.90 -13.99 -11.71
CA LEU A 624 1.70 -13.84 -12.55
C LEU A 624 0.52 -13.20 -11.82
N ALA A 625 0.44 -13.33 -10.49
CA ALA A 625 -0.56 -12.65 -9.67
C ALA A 625 -0.25 -11.17 -9.43
N MET A 626 1.02 -10.78 -9.48
CA MET A 626 1.46 -9.39 -9.20
C MET A 626 1.14 -8.43 -10.35
N VAL A 627 1.16 -8.92 -11.60
CA VAL A 627 0.96 -8.13 -12.82
C VAL A 627 0.06 -8.92 -13.77
N SER A 628 -0.95 -8.28 -14.36
CA SER A 628 -1.86 -8.95 -15.30
C SER A 628 -1.12 -9.55 -16.49
N ARG A 629 -1.64 -10.65 -17.07
CA ARG A 629 -0.99 -11.34 -18.22
C ARG A 629 -0.70 -10.37 -19.38
N ASP A 630 -1.66 -9.49 -19.71
CA ASP A 630 -1.51 -8.51 -20.79
C ASP A 630 -0.39 -7.48 -20.52
N SER A 631 -0.15 -7.17 -19.24
CA SER A 631 0.88 -6.21 -18.84
C SER A 631 2.31 -6.74 -18.94
N TRP A 632 2.50 -8.06 -19.13
CA TRP A 632 3.82 -8.65 -19.30
C TRP A 632 4.41 -8.49 -20.71
N GLY A 633 3.58 -8.19 -21.71
CA GLY A 633 4.00 -8.21 -23.12
C GLY A 633 4.68 -9.53 -23.52
N PRO A 634 5.69 -9.53 -24.40
CA PRO A 634 6.48 -10.72 -24.76
C PRO A 634 7.10 -11.46 -23.57
N ALA A 635 7.40 -10.74 -22.48
CA ALA A 635 8.06 -11.31 -21.31
C ALA A 635 7.17 -12.28 -20.53
N ILE A 636 5.87 -12.39 -20.84
CA ILE A 636 4.96 -13.38 -20.23
C ILE A 636 5.46 -14.81 -20.39
N GLY A 637 6.18 -15.09 -21.49
CA GLY A 637 6.77 -16.40 -21.75
C GLY A 637 7.71 -16.87 -20.64
N TYR A 638 8.36 -15.94 -19.92
CA TYR A 638 9.32 -16.27 -18.88
C TYR A 638 8.68 -16.94 -17.64
N PRO A 639 7.79 -16.28 -16.86
CA PRO A 639 7.12 -16.93 -15.74
C PRO A 639 6.18 -18.06 -16.19
N LEU A 640 5.53 -17.93 -17.34
CA LEU A 640 4.59 -18.94 -17.84
C LEU A 640 5.26 -20.27 -18.17
N SER A 641 6.38 -20.23 -18.91
CA SER A 641 7.17 -21.43 -19.24
C SER A 641 7.70 -22.12 -17.98
N THR A 642 8.15 -21.33 -17.00
CA THR A 642 8.68 -21.83 -15.73
C THR A 642 7.59 -22.54 -14.92
N LEU A 643 6.39 -21.95 -14.87
CA LEU A 643 5.23 -22.55 -14.18
C LEU A 643 4.78 -23.85 -14.87
N ILE A 644 4.70 -23.89 -16.20
CA ILE A 644 4.38 -25.10 -16.96
C ILE A 644 5.40 -26.20 -16.66
N MET A 645 6.70 -25.89 -16.70
CA MET A 645 7.76 -26.85 -16.39
C MET A 645 7.68 -27.34 -14.93
N ALA A 646 7.38 -26.45 -13.98
CA ALA A 646 7.20 -26.82 -12.58
C ALA A 646 6.01 -27.78 -12.39
N HIS A 647 4.88 -27.52 -13.03
CA HIS A 647 3.73 -28.42 -13.00
C HIS A 647 4.04 -29.78 -13.65
N VAL A 648 4.74 -29.79 -14.80
CA VAL A 648 5.18 -31.04 -15.46
C VAL A 648 6.09 -31.85 -14.53
N ALA A 649 7.08 -31.21 -13.90
CA ALA A 649 7.99 -31.87 -12.95
C ALA A 649 7.25 -32.46 -11.73
N ARG A 650 6.14 -31.83 -11.32
CA ARG A 650 5.30 -32.30 -10.21
C ARG A 650 4.20 -33.28 -10.61
N GLY A 651 4.05 -33.60 -11.90
CA GLY A 651 2.99 -34.48 -12.40
C GLY A 651 1.59 -33.83 -12.47
N ARG A 652 1.50 -32.50 -12.37
CA ARG A 652 0.26 -31.71 -12.44
C ARG A 652 -0.07 -31.34 -13.90
N LEU A 653 -0.28 -32.37 -14.73
CA LEU A 653 -0.35 -32.19 -16.19
C LEU A 653 -1.62 -31.42 -16.63
N ASP A 654 -2.70 -31.50 -15.86
CA ASP A 654 -3.95 -30.81 -16.18
C ASP A 654 -3.91 -29.33 -15.81
N GLU A 655 -3.27 -28.98 -14.69
CA GLU A 655 -2.91 -27.60 -14.36
C GLU A 655 -2.02 -27.00 -15.43
N ALA A 656 -0.97 -27.72 -15.86
CA ALA A 656 -0.08 -27.26 -16.94
C ALA A 656 -0.82 -27.06 -18.27
N GLY A 657 -1.77 -27.94 -18.59
CA GLY A 657 -2.62 -27.82 -19.77
C GLY A 657 -3.48 -26.55 -19.76
N ARG A 658 -4.12 -26.26 -18.62
CA ARG A 658 -4.97 -25.06 -18.46
C ARG A 658 -4.21 -23.75 -18.69
N LEU A 659 -2.91 -23.71 -18.40
CA LEU A 659 -2.08 -22.53 -18.63
C LEU A 659 -1.90 -22.18 -20.10
N LEU A 660 -2.09 -23.16 -21.00
CA LEU A 660 -2.01 -23.02 -22.45
C LEU A 660 -3.35 -22.61 -23.10
N ASP A 661 -4.45 -22.62 -22.35
CA ASP A 661 -5.77 -22.24 -22.87
C ASP A 661 -5.82 -20.73 -23.17
N ASP A 662 -5.05 -19.93 -22.43
CA ASP A 662 -4.91 -18.50 -22.67
C ASP A 662 -3.79 -18.22 -23.70
N PRO A 663 -4.08 -17.47 -24.77
CA PRO A 663 -3.09 -17.16 -25.80
C PRO A 663 -1.97 -16.28 -25.26
N VAL A 664 -0.78 -16.46 -25.84
CA VAL A 664 0.41 -15.62 -25.62
C VAL A 664 0.55 -14.64 -26.80
N PRO A 665 1.10 -13.43 -26.60
CA PRO A 665 1.29 -12.47 -27.67
C PRO A 665 2.20 -13.02 -28.79
N ASP A 666 1.87 -12.74 -30.05
CA ASP A 666 2.67 -13.18 -31.21
C ASP A 666 4.12 -12.66 -31.12
N SER A 667 4.29 -11.42 -30.65
CA SER A 667 5.61 -10.80 -30.42
C SER A 667 6.48 -11.54 -29.41
N MET A 668 5.94 -12.45 -28.61
CA MET A 668 6.72 -13.35 -27.75
C MET A 668 7.58 -14.32 -28.57
N PHE A 669 7.08 -14.77 -29.73
CA PHE A 669 7.79 -15.73 -30.60
C PHE A 669 9.02 -15.13 -31.29
N ASP A 670 9.16 -13.81 -31.28
CA ASP A 670 10.36 -13.09 -31.75
C ASP A 670 11.42 -12.91 -30.65
N THR A 671 11.18 -13.44 -29.45
CA THR A 671 12.08 -13.33 -28.29
C THR A 671 12.64 -14.67 -27.82
N VAL A 672 13.71 -14.65 -27.03
CA VAL A 672 14.26 -15.87 -26.41
C VAL A 672 13.27 -16.61 -25.52
N TRP A 673 12.22 -15.96 -25.05
CA TRP A 673 11.15 -16.60 -24.27
C TRP A 673 10.33 -17.59 -25.09
N ALA A 674 10.32 -17.45 -26.42
CA ALA A 674 9.77 -18.45 -27.33
C ALA A 674 10.41 -19.83 -27.12
N LEU A 675 11.73 -19.87 -26.93
CA LEU A 675 12.46 -21.12 -26.71
C LEU A 675 12.02 -21.77 -25.40
N ALA A 676 11.91 -20.99 -24.32
CA ALA A 676 11.47 -21.51 -23.03
C ALA A 676 10.02 -22.00 -23.08
N PHE A 677 9.13 -21.25 -23.74
CA PHE A 677 7.72 -21.59 -23.89
C PHE A 677 7.51 -22.87 -24.72
N LEU A 678 8.14 -22.97 -25.90
CA LEU A 678 8.07 -24.15 -26.76
C LEU A 678 8.63 -25.38 -26.05
N ARG A 679 9.74 -25.25 -25.33
CA ARG A 679 10.28 -26.34 -24.50
C ARG A 679 9.32 -26.78 -23.41
N ALA A 680 8.66 -25.85 -22.72
CA ALA A 680 7.71 -26.16 -21.67
C ALA A 680 6.47 -26.87 -22.21
N ARG A 681 5.93 -26.39 -23.34
CA ARG A 681 4.79 -27.02 -24.02
C ARG A 681 5.15 -28.40 -24.58
N GLY A 682 6.31 -28.53 -25.21
CA GLY A 682 6.85 -29.80 -25.69
C GLY A 682 7.06 -30.81 -24.55
N SER A 683 7.57 -30.36 -23.40
CA SER A 683 7.73 -31.20 -22.20
C SER A 683 6.39 -31.70 -21.66
N LEU A 684 5.35 -30.85 -21.67
CA LEU A 684 3.99 -31.27 -21.32
C LEU A 684 3.43 -32.30 -22.31
N TYR A 685 3.63 -32.10 -23.62
CA TYR A 685 3.23 -33.09 -24.62
C TYR A 685 3.95 -34.42 -24.44
N LEU A 686 5.25 -34.39 -24.15
CA LEU A 686 6.03 -35.59 -23.90
C LEU A 686 5.53 -36.33 -22.65
N ALA A 687 5.22 -35.61 -21.57
CA ALA A 687 4.64 -36.17 -20.35
C ALA A 687 3.23 -36.77 -20.56
N ARG A 688 2.47 -36.25 -21.54
CA ARG A 688 1.17 -36.80 -21.98
C ARG A 688 1.28 -37.88 -23.06
N ASN A 689 2.48 -38.44 -23.28
CA ASN A 689 2.77 -39.44 -24.31
C ASN A 689 2.46 -38.99 -25.76
N ARG A 690 2.52 -37.69 -26.03
CA ARG A 690 2.39 -37.11 -27.39
C ARG A 690 3.77 -36.77 -27.95
N ALA A 691 4.61 -37.78 -28.14
CA ALA A 691 6.02 -37.60 -28.48
C ALA A 691 6.24 -36.87 -29.81
N GLN A 692 5.38 -37.06 -30.81
CA GLN A 692 5.50 -36.32 -32.08
C GLN A 692 5.24 -34.82 -31.90
N ALA A 693 4.16 -34.44 -31.22
CA ALA A 693 3.86 -33.03 -30.96
C ALA A 693 4.95 -32.36 -30.09
N ALA A 694 5.54 -33.12 -29.16
CA ALA A 694 6.70 -32.65 -28.40
C ALA A 694 7.92 -32.40 -29.30
N LEU A 695 8.21 -33.34 -30.19
CA LEU A 695 9.30 -33.22 -31.16
C LEU A 695 9.12 -32.00 -32.06
N ASP A 696 7.91 -31.75 -32.56
CA ASP A 696 7.62 -30.59 -33.42
C ASP A 696 7.94 -29.25 -32.70
N ASP A 697 7.62 -29.14 -31.41
CA ASP A 697 7.97 -27.97 -30.59
C ASP A 697 9.49 -27.84 -30.37
N PHE A 698 10.20 -28.96 -30.12
CA PHE A 698 11.66 -28.94 -29.94
C PHE A 698 12.42 -28.65 -31.23
N ILE A 699 11.91 -29.08 -32.39
CA ILE A 699 12.45 -28.73 -33.70
C ILE A 699 12.16 -27.25 -34.02
N SER A 700 11.00 -26.72 -33.61
CA SER A 700 10.72 -25.29 -33.71
C SER A 700 11.73 -24.45 -32.91
N CYS A 701 12.20 -24.95 -31.75
CA CYS A 701 13.32 -24.32 -31.04
C CYS A 701 14.62 -24.31 -31.88
N TRP A 702 14.95 -25.41 -32.55
CA TRP A 702 16.11 -25.46 -33.45
C TRP A 702 15.99 -24.45 -34.60
N ASP A 703 14.84 -24.36 -35.24
CA ASP A 703 14.61 -23.40 -36.32
C ASP A 703 14.80 -21.95 -35.84
N LEU A 704 14.40 -21.64 -34.60
CA LEU A 704 14.61 -20.32 -34.00
C LEU A 704 16.09 -20.08 -33.65
N THR A 705 16.76 -21.02 -32.97
CA THR A 705 18.17 -20.85 -32.58
C THR A 705 19.09 -20.77 -33.80
N ALA A 706 18.80 -21.54 -34.86
CA ALA A 706 19.52 -21.48 -36.13
C ALA A 706 19.31 -20.14 -36.84
N ARG A 707 18.06 -19.64 -36.93
CA ARG A 707 17.76 -18.33 -37.52
C ARG A 707 18.44 -17.17 -36.79
N TRP A 708 18.55 -17.26 -35.47
CA TRP A 708 19.13 -16.22 -34.63
C TRP A 708 20.65 -16.31 -34.47
N ASN A 709 21.26 -17.42 -34.90
CA ASN A 709 22.64 -17.77 -34.58
C ASN A 709 22.91 -17.71 -33.06
N LEU A 710 21.95 -18.21 -32.27
CA LEU A 710 21.97 -18.21 -30.80
C LEU A 710 21.62 -19.61 -30.29
N ASP A 711 22.55 -20.53 -30.42
CA ASP A 711 22.41 -21.93 -29.99
C ASP A 711 23.11 -22.13 -28.63
N LEU A 712 22.46 -21.67 -27.57
CA LEU A 712 23.00 -21.70 -26.20
C LEU A 712 22.28 -22.78 -25.35
N PRO A 713 22.94 -23.90 -25.00
CA PRO A 713 22.32 -24.96 -24.20
C PRO A 713 21.84 -24.54 -22.81
N SER A 714 22.45 -23.50 -22.21
CA SER A 714 22.00 -22.98 -20.92
C SER A 714 20.73 -22.11 -21.01
N LEU A 715 20.38 -21.64 -22.20
CA LEU A 715 19.11 -20.99 -22.50
C LEU A 715 18.05 -22.04 -22.84
N ALA A 716 18.36 -22.93 -23.78
CA ALA A 716 17.44 -23.93 -24.29
C ALA A 716 18.19 -25.20 -24.76
N PRO A 717 18.30 -26.26 -23.94
CA PRO A 717 18.92 -27.52 -24.33
C PRO A 717 18.00 -28.37 -25.24
N TRP A 718 17.51 -27.79 -26.33
CA TRP A 718 16.49 -28.38 -27.20
C TRP A 718 16.91 -29.74 -27.79
N ARG A 719 18.22 -30.01 -27.99
CA ARG A 719 18.69 -31.33 -28.48
C ARG A 719 18.45 -32.44 -27.47
N VAL A 720 18.61 -32.15 -26.18
CA VAL A 720 18.33 -33.12 -25.10
C VAL A 720 16.84 -33.43 -25.05
N ASP A 721 16.01 -32.40 -25.15
CA ASP A 721 14.55 -32.55 -25.14
C ASP A 721 14.06 -33.31 -26.40
N ALA A 722 14.56 -32.96 -27.59
CA ALA A 722 14.30 -33.67 -28.84
C ALA A 722 14.79 -35.12 -28.79
N ALA A 723 15.96 -35.38 -28.22
CA ALA A 723 16.48 -36.74 -28.06
C ALA A 723 15.59 -37.58 -27.13
N HIS A 724 15.06 -37.00 -26.05
CA HIS A 724 14.03 -37.68 -25.23
C HIS A 724 12.76 -38.01 -26.02
N ALA A 725 12.31 -37.12 -26.92
CA ALA A 725 11.18 -37.40 -27.81
C ALA A 725 11.50 -38.54 -28.80
N TYR A 726 12.68 -38.54 -29.42
CA TYR A 726 13.13 -39.63 -30.29
C TYR A 726 13.23 -40.98 -29.57
N LEU A 727 13.72 -41.00 -28.32
CA LEU A 727 13.72 -42.21 -27.49
C LEU A 727 12.30 -42.74 -27.25
N ARG A 728 11.31 -41.86 -27.04
CA ARG A 728 9.89 -42.25 -26.91
C ARG A 728 9.29 -42.74 -28.23
N LEU A 729 9.79 -42.26 -29.36
CA LEU A 729 9.42 -42.72 -30.71
C LEU A 729 10.20 -43.97 -31.16
N ASN A 730 11.01 -44.57 -30.28
CA ASN A 730 11.86 -45.73 -30.57
C ASN A 730 12.88 -45.48 -31.71
N GLN A 731 13.47 -44.29 -31.73
CA GLN A 731 14.47 -43.83 -32.70
C GLN A 731 15.80 -43.47 -32.00
N PRO A 732 16.55 -44.47 -31.48
CA PRO A 732 17.73 -44.23 -30.65
C PRO A 732 18.93 -43.65 -31.40
N GLU A 733 19.06 -43.89 -32.71
CA GLU A 733 20.16 -43.35 -33.52
C GLU A 733 20.06 -41.82 -33.67
N GLN A 734 18.85 -41.31 -33.88
CA GLN A 734 18.57 -39.87 -33.94
C GLN A 734 18.83 -39.21 -32.58
N ALA A 735 18.39 -39.84 -31.49
CA ALA A 735 18.66 -39.38 -30.14
C ALA A 735 20.17 -39.32 -29.84
N ARG A 736 20.92 -40.34 -30.29
CA ARG A 736 22.36 -40.42 -30.14
C ARG A 736 23.08 -39.32 -30.91
N ALA A 737 22.72 -39.12 -32.17
CA ALA A 737 23.32 -38.08 -33.02
C ALA A 737 23.14 -36.68 -32.41
N LEU A 738 21.96 -36.38 -31.86
CA LEU A 738 21.70 -35.12 -31.15
C LEU A 738 22.52 -34.99 -29.86
N ALA A 739 22.64 -36.05 -29.06
CA ALA A 739 23.40 -36.02 -27.82
C ALA A 739 24.91 -35.87 -28.08
N GLU A 740 25.47 -36.60 -29.04
CA GLU A 740 26.87 -36.48 -29.46
C GLU A 740 27.14 -35.08 -30.04
N GLY A 741 26.23 -34.57 -30.88
CA GLY A 741 26.30 -33.20 -31.41
C GLY A 741 26.35 -32.15 -30.30
N GLN A 742 25.51 -32.26 -29.26
CA GLN A 742 25.54 -31.32 -28.14
C GLN A 742 26.85 -31.41 -27.34
N LEU A 743 27.39 -32.61 -27.10
CA LEU A 743 28.66 -32.76 -26.38
C LEU A 743 29.83 -32.09 -27.11
N THR A 744 29.82 -32.03 -28.45
CA THR A 744 30.87 -31.34 -29.22
C THR A 744 30.83 -29.81 -29.08
N GLN A 745 29.67 -29.25 -28.74
CA GLN A 745 29.48 -27.80 -28.56
C GLN A 745 29.72 -27.35 -27.11
N LEU A 746 29.63 -28.26 -26.15
CA LEU A 746 29.80 -27.96 -24.73
C LEU A 746 31.26 -27.90 -24.33
N SER A 747 31.56 -27.00 -23.38
CA SER A 747 32.85 -27.01 -22.68
C SER A 747 33.10 -28.37 -22.02
N PRO A 748 34.35 -28.85 -21.95
CA PRO A 748 34.70 -30.04 -21.17
C PRO A 748 34.50 -29.85 -19.67
N GLU A 749 34.34 -28.60 -19.19
CA GLU A 749 34.06 -28.33 -17.77
C GLU A 749 32.69 -28.88 -17.33
N PRO A 750 32.57 -29.43 -16.11
CA PRO A 750 31.30 -29.90 -15.55
C PRO A 750 30.20 -28.83 -15.58
N ASN A 751 29.12 -29.12 -16.30
CA ASN A 751 27.94 -28.25 -16.36
C ASN A 751 26.65 -29.07 -16.51
N ARG A 752 25.50 -28.46 -16.22
CA ARG A 752 24.20 -29.15 -16.18
C ARG A 752 23.80 -29.70 -17.54
N ALA A 753 24.03 -28.94 -18.61
CA ALA A 753 23.72 -29.39 -19.97
C ALA A 753 24.52 -30.64 -20.35
N ARG A 754 25.79 -30.74 -19.93
CA ARG A 754 26.62 -31.93 -20.13
C ARG A 754 26.02 -33.13 -19.41
N ALA A 755 25.63 -32.98 -18.14
CA ALA A 755 25.05 -34.09 -17.38
C ALA A 755 23.72 -34.60 -17.95
N ALA A 756 22.82 -33.69 -18.33
CA ALA A 756 21.56 -34.06 -19.00
C ALA A 756 21.83 -34.78 -20.33
N THR A 757 22.84 -34.35 -21.07
CA THR A 757 23.26 -34.99 -22.34
C THR A 757 23.85 -36.39 -22.10
N LEU A 758 24.65 -36.58 -21.05
CA LEU A 758 25.19 -37.90 -20.66
C LEU A 758 24.07 -38.89 -20.30
N ARG A 759 23.00 -38.42 -19.64
CA ARG A 759 21.83 -39.24 -19.31
C ARG A 759 21.10 -39.73 -20.57
N VAL A 760 20.89 -38.84 -21.55
CA VAL A 760 20.33 -39.22 -22.86
C VAL A 760 21.24 -40.22 -23.59
N LEU A 761 22.54 -39.95 -23.66
CA LEU A 761 23.51 -40.84 -24.32
C LEU A 761 23.55 -42.22 -23.65
N ALA A 762 23.40 -42.28 -22.33
CA ALA A 762 23.31 -43.56 -21.61
C ALA A 762 22.11 -44.41 -22.09
N ALA A 763 21.00 -43.81 -22.50
CA ALA A 763 19.85 -44.55 -23.03
C ALA A 763 20.12 -45.15 -24.43
N THR A 764 21.07 -44.60 -25.19
CA THR A 764 21.37 -45.03 -26.57
C THR A 764 22.52 -46.03 -26.68
N VAL A 765 23.32 -46.20 -25.63
CA VAL A 765 24.46 -47.13 -25.62
C VAL A 765 24.09 -48.52 -25.05
N PRO A 766 24.90 -49.57 -25.32
CA PRO A 766 24.70 -50.89 -24.74
C PRO A 766 24.67 -50.87 -23.21
N LEU A 767 23.88 -51.78 -22.62
CA LEU A 767 23.59 -51.82 -21.19
C LEU A 767 24.85 -51.77 -20.30
N ALA A 768 25.94 -52.43 -20.69
CA ALA A 768 27.20 -52.47 -19.96
C ALA A 768 27.89 -51.09 -19.81
N GLN A 769 27.63 -50.15 -20.73
CA GLN A 769 28.25 -48.83 -20.76
C GLN A 769 27.40 -47.74 -20.07
N ARG A 770 26.13 -48.01 -19.79
CA ARG A 770 25.22 -47.02 -19.18
C ARG A 770 25.66 -46.56 -17.79
N PRO A 771 26.09 -47.46 -16.88
CA PRO A 771 26.42 -47.06 -15.52
C PRO A 771 27.60 -46.08 -15.41
N SER A 772 28.57 -46.10 -16.32
CA SER A 772 29.69 -45.15 -16.29
C SER A 772 29.23 -43.73 -16.64
N LEU A 773 28.46 -43.58 -17.72
CA LEU A 773 27.93 -42.28 -18.16
C LEU A 773 26.98 -41.68 -17.11
N LEU A 774 26.10 -42.50 -16.53
CA LEU A 774 25.15 -42.06 -15.51
C LEU A 774 25.84 -41.70 -14.18
N ARG A 775 26.94 -42.37 -13.82
CA ARG A 775 27.75 -41.98 -12.65
C ARG A 775 28.45 -40.64 -12.86
N GLU A 776 29.08 -40.42 -14.02
CA GLU A 776 29.67 -39.13 -14.38
C GLU A 776 28.60 -38.02 -14.34
N GLY A 777 27.43 -38.24 -14.97
CA GLY A 777 26.32 -37.30 -14.93
C GLY A 777 25.84 -37.00 -13.50
N ALA A 778 25.70 -38.01 -12.65
CA ALA A 778 25.27 -37.84 -11.26
C ALA A 778 26.30 -37.07 -10.40
N GLU A 779 27.60 -37.20 -10.67
CA GLU A 779 28.64 -36.42 -10.00
C GLU A 779 28.57 -34.93 -10.40
N ILE A 780 28.41 -34.65 -11.69
CA ILE A 780 28.25 -33.29 -12.22
C ILE A 780 27.00 -32.63 -11.61
N LEU A 781 25.85 -33.32 -11.63
CA LEU A 781 24.59 -32.76 -11.10
C LEU A 781 24.64 -32.50 -9.59
N ARG A 782 25.38 -33.33 -8.85
CA ARG A 782 25.61 -33.10 -7.41
C ARG A 782 26.44 -31.84 -7.18
N ALA A 783 27.46 -31.58 -8.00
CA ALA A 783 28.27 -30.38 -7.93
C ALA A 783 27.49 -29.12 -8.34
N CYS A 784 26.63 -29.22 -9.37
CA CYS A 784 25.79 -28.11 -9.84
C CYS A 784 24.54 -27.86 -8.98
N GLY A 785 24.19 -28.77 -8.07
CA GLY A 785 23.02 -28.64 -7.20
C GLY A 785 21.66 -28.89 -7.87
N ASP A 786 21.62 -29.51 -9.05
CA ASP A 786 20.37 -29.84 -9.74
C ASP A 786 19.78 -31.15 -9.21
N ARG A 787 18.94 -31.02 -8.18
CA ARG A 787 18.41 -32.16 -7.42
C ARG A 787 17.44 -33.02 -8.22
N LEU A 788 16.64 -32.40 -9.10
CA LEU A 788 15.61 -33.11 -9.85
C LEU A 788 16.24 -33.95 -10.95
N GLU A 789 17.15 -33.37 -11.73
CA GLU A 789 17.84 -34.11 -12.78
C GLU A 789 18.77 -35.18 -12.18
N LEU A 790 19.34 -34.94 -10.98
CA LEU A 790 20.07 -35.96 -10.22
C LEU A 790 19.16 -37.14 -9.84
N ALA A 791 17.93 -36.88 -9.41
CA ALA A 791 16.97 -37.94 -9.09
C ALA A 791 16.64 -38.79 -10.33
N HIS A 792 16.42 -38.13 -11.48
CA HIS A 792 16.23 -38.82 -12.76
C HIS A 792 17.45 -39.65 -13.17
N THR A 793 18.66 -39.09 -13.06
CA THR A 793 19.90 -39.80 -13.41
C THR A 793 20.13 -41.02 -12.51
N LEU A 794 19.84 -40.91 -11.21
CA LEU A 794 19.94 -42.03 -10.28
C LEU A 794 18.86 -43.09 -10.52
N ALA A 795 17.65 -42.69 -10.91
CA ALA A 795 16.61 -43.63 -11.33
C ALA A 795 17.09 -44.48 -12.52
N ASP A 796 17.57 -43.81 -13.57
CA ASP A 796 18.06 -44.46 -14.78
C ASP A 796 19.31 -45.34 -14.49
N LEU A 797 20.16 -44.93 -13.53
CA LEU A 797 21.30 -45.73 -13.06
C LEU A 797 20.85 -46.99 -12.31
N GLY A 798 19.84 -46.86 -11.46
CA GLY A 798 19.23 -47.99 -10.74
C GLY A 798 18.60 -49.00 -11.69
N GLU A 799 17.89 -48.52 -12.72
CA GLU A 799 17.31 -49.36 -13.78
C GLU A 799 18.40 -50.13 -14.53
N ALA A 800 19.50 -49.45 -14.91
CA ALA A 800 20.63 -50.10 -15.56
C ALA A 800 21.32 -51.15 -14.66
N GLN A 801 21.45 -50.87 -13.36
CA GLN A 801 22.01 -51.83 -12.39
C GLN A 801 21.12 -53.06 -12.21
N ARG A 802 19.79 -52.87 -12.13
CA ARG A 802 18.82 -53.98 -12.06
C ARG A 802 18.91 -54.87 -13.30
N ALA A 803 18.94 -54.26 -14.49
CA ALA A 803 19.06 -54.99 -15.75
C ALA A 803 20.41 -55.73 -15.91
N LEU A 804 21.47 -55.29 -15.22
CA LEU A 804 22.77 -55.98 -15.16
C LEU A 804 22.84 -57.05 -14.05
N GLY A 805 21.78 -57.24 -13.26
CA GLY A 805 21.72 -58.20 -12.16
C GLY A 805 22.36 -57.74 -10.84
N ASP A 806 22.76 -56.47 -10.71
CA ASP A 806 23.32 -55.92 -9.46
C ASP A 806 22.19 -55.37 -8.57
N PHE A 807 21.31 -56.27 -8.09
CA PHE A 807 20.08 -55.93 -7.37
C PHE A 807 20.32 -55.13 -6.08
N GLN A 808 21.41 -55.40 -5.35
CA GLN A 808 21.75 -54.66 -4.13
C GLN A 808 22.09 -53.21 -4.43
N ARG A 809 22.93 -52.94 -5.45
CA ARG A 809 23.22 -51.57 -5.85
C ARG A 809 22.02 -50.89 -6.46
N ALA A 810 21.24 -51.60 -7.29
CA ALA A 810 20.01 -51.09 -7.89
C ALA A 810 19.06 -50.56 -6.80
N ARG A 811 18.81 -51.36 -5.75
CA ARG A 811 17.95 -50.98 -4.62
C ARG A 811 18.45 -49.74 -3.89
N MET A 812 19.74 -49.67 -3.58
CA MET A 812 20.32 -48.49 -2.90
C MET A 812 20.21 -47.23 -3.76
N THR A 813 20.51 -47.34 -5.07
CA THR A 813 20.47 -46.22 -6.00
C THR A 813 19.03 -45.74 -6.23
N MET A 814 18.09 -46.66 -6.48
CA MET A 814 16.67 -46.35 -6.66
C MET A 814 16.06 -45.75 -5.39
N ARG A 815 16.43 -46.22 -4.19
CA ARG A 815 15.96 -45.62 -2.95
C ARG A 815 16.44 -44.17 -2.81
N ARG A 816 17.71 -43.91 -3.12
CA ARG A 816 18.25 -42.55 -3.12
C ARG A 816 17.55 -41.66 -4.15
N ALA A 817 17.24 -42.19 -5.34
CA ALA A 817 16.46 -41.49 -6.36
C ALA A 817 15.05 -41.15 -5.85
N TYR A 818 14.39 -42.09 -5.17
CA TYR A 818 13.06 -41.92 -4.59
C TYR A 818 13.04 -40.88 -3.46
N ASP A 819 14.00 -40.94 -2.55
CA ASP A 819 14.11 -39.98 -1.44
C ASP A 819 14.36 -38.56 -1.99
N LEU A 820 15.27 -38.41 -2.97
CA LEU A 820 15.55 -37.14 -3.62
C LEU A 820 14.35 -36.60 -4.43
N ALA A 821 13.62 -37.48 -5.12
CA ALA A 821 12.37 -37.12 -5.78
C ALA A 821 11.32 -36.65 -4.76
N GLY A 822 11.32 -37.21 -3.55
CA GLY A 822 10.51 -36.77 -2.42
C GLY A 822 10.85 -35.37 -1.93
N GLU A 823 12.14 -35.07 -1.76
CA GLU A 823 12.61 -33.72 -1.42
C GLU A 823 12.21 -32.70 -2.49
N CYS A 824 12.25 -33.09 -3.77
CA CYS A 824 11.86 -32.24 -4.89
C CYS A 824 10.34 -32.15 -5.10
N ARG A 825 9.53 -32.97 -4.41
CA ARG A 825 8.08 -33.15 -4.67
C ARG A 825 7.75 -33.53 -6.13
N ALA A 826 8.58 -34.39 -6.72
CA ALA A 826 8.41 -34.93 -8.06
C ALA A 826 7.53 -36.21 -8.01
N ASP A 827 6.22 -36.03 -7.80
CA ASP A 827 5.30 -37.14 -7.51
C ASP A 827 5.21 -38.16 -8.65
N ALA A 828 5.32 -37.71 -9.91
CA ALA A 828 5.36 -38.60 -11.08
C ALA A 828 6.56 -39.55 -11.07
N LEU A 829 7.76 -39.04 -10.71
CA LEU A 829 8.97 -39.87 -10.60
C LEU A 829 8.87 -40.85 -9.43
N ARG A 830 8.29 -40.43 -8.30
CA ARG A 830 8.06 -41.31 -7.14
C ARG A 830 7.10 -42.45 -7.47
N GLY A 831 5.99 -42.13 -8.15
CA GLY A 831 5.02 -43.12 -8.60
C GLY A 831 5.63 -44.15 -9.54
N ARG A 832 6.56 -43.73 -10.43
CA ARG A 832 7.31 -44.62 -11.31
C ARG A 832 8.27 -45.55 -10.56
N LEU A 833 8.96 -45.04 -9.53
CA LEU A 833 9.98 -45.79 -8.79
C LEU A 833 9.44 -46.74 -7.72
N MET A 834 8.24 -46.50 -7.18
CA MET A 834 7.70 -47.31 -6.07
C MET A 834 7.61 -48.82 -6.40
N PRO A 835 7.02 -49.24 -7.53
CA PRO A 835 6.89 -50.66 -7.85
C PRO A 835 8.25 -51.36 -7.95
N ASP A 836 9.24 -50.70 -8.56
CA ASP A 836 10.59 -51.25 -8.73
C ASP A 836 11.31 -51.46 -7.39
N ILE A 837 11.11 -50.56 -6.42
CA ILE A 837 11.71 -50.69 -5.08
C ILE A 837 11.06 -51.85 -4.31
N ASP A 838 9.75 -52.02 -4.43
CA ASP A 838 9.00 -53.09 -3.78
C ASP A 838 9.37 -54.46 -4.36
N ASP A 839 9.50 -54.58 -5.68
CA ASP A 839 9.96 -55.80 -6.37
C ASP A 839 11.37 -56.22 -5.91
N LEU A 840 12.31 -55.26 -5.86
CA LEU A 840 13.68 -55.51 -5.40
C LEU A 840 13.75 -55.92 -3.92
N ALA A 841 12.78 -55.49 -3.10
CA ALA A 841 12.66 -55.94 -1.73
C ALA A 841 12.23 -57.42 -1.64
N GLY A 842 11.39 -57.90 -2.56
CA GLY A 842 11.00 -59.30 -2.69
C GLY A 842 12.14 -60.19 -3.21
N GLU A 843 12.79 -59.80 -4.31
CA GLU A 843 13.86 -60.58 -4.96
C GLU A 843 15.09 -60.78 -4.05
N THR A 844 15.50 -59.74 -3.32
CA THR A 844 16.67 -59.83 -2.43
C THR A 844 16.42 -60.64 -1.16
N ALA A 845 15.16 -60.71 -0.68
CA ALA A 845 14.77 -61.54 0.46
C ALA A 845 14.80 -63.04 0.10
N ASP A 846 14.30 -63.41 -1.09
CA ASP A 846 14.26 -64.81 -1.52
C ASP A 846 15.66 -65.40 -1.81
N GLU A 847 16.59 -64.64 -2.38
CA GLU A 847 17.96 -65.11 -2.65
C GLU A 847 18.79 -65.28 -1.37
N THR A 848 18.74 -64.31 -0.44
CA THR A 848 19.51 -64.39 0.81
C THR A 848 18.98 -65.44 1.79
N ASP A 849 17.66 -65.67 1.84
CA ASP A 849 17.07 -66.73 2.65
C ASP A 849 17.24 -68.14 2.03
N ALA A 850 17.49 -68.24 0.71
CA ALA A 850 17.94 -69.48 0.05
C ALA A 850 19.38 -69.84 0.41
N GLU A 851 20.33 -68.91 0.33
CA GLU A 851 21.72 -69.16 0.73
C GLU A 851 21.85 -69.45 2.22
N ALA A 852 21.16 -68.69 3.09
CA ALA A 852 21.22 -68.89 4.54
C ALA A 852 20.69 -70.27 4.96
N PHE A 853 19.63 -70.77 4.32
CA PHE A 853 19.12 -72.13 4.57
C PHE A 853 20.03 -73.22 4.00
N ASN A 854 20.63 -72.97 2.83
CA ASN A 854 21.61 -73.87 2.24
C ASN A 854 22.89 -73.99 3.10
N SER A 855 23.22 -72.98 3.93
CA SER A 855 24.34 -73.01 4.89
C SER A 855 24.12 -73.89 6.14
N LEU A 856 22.88 -74.37 6.37
CA LEU A 856 22.57 -75.31 7.44
C LEU A 856 23.03 -76.72 7.06
N SER A 857 23.60 -77.46 8.01
CA SER A 857 23.87 -78.90 7.80
C SER A 857 22.56 -79.70 7.75
N ASP A 858 22.58 -80.91 7.22
CA ASP A 858 21.36 -81.75 7.12
C ASP A 858 20.73 -82.07 8.48
N ALA A 859 21.53 -82.13 9.54
CA ALA A 859 21.03 -82.25 10.91
C ALA A 859 20.36 -80.94 11.38
N GLU A 860 20.96 -79.78 11.08
CA GLU A 860 20.42 -78.47 11.40
C GLU A 860 19.13 -78.15 10.62
N ARG A 861 19.04 -78.52 9.33
CA ARG A 861 17.84 -78.35 8.50
C ARG A 861 16.66 -79.12 9.08
N ARG A 862 16.87 -80.38 9.44
CA ARG A 862 15.81 -81.23 10.05
C ARG A 862 15.33 -80.67 11.38
N VAL A 863 16.24 -80.19 12.24
CA VAL A 863 15.88 -79.51 13.49
C VAL A 863 15.13 -78.20 13.23
N ALA A 864 15.58 -77.38 12.27
CA ALA A 864 14.96 -76.11 11.91
C ALA A 864 13.54 -76.30 11.37
N MET A 865 13.32 -77.27 10.47
CA MET A 865 12.01 -77.59 9.90
C MET A 865 11.03 -78.07 10.97
N LEU A 866 11.43 -79.02 11.82
CA LEU A 866 10.54 -79.52 12.88
C LEU A 866 10.23 -78.42 13.92
N ALA A 867 11.19 -77.52 14.19
CA ALA A 867 10.98 -76.38 15.07
C ALA A 867 10.04 -75.33 14.46
N ALA A 868 10.15 -75.06 13.15
CA ALA A 868 9.26 -74.18 12.42
C ALA A 868 7.82 -74.72 12.34
N GLN A 869 7.65 -76.05 12.26
CA GLN A 869 6.35 -76.74 12.34
C GLN A 869 5.76 -76.77 13.77
N GLY A 870 6.39 -76.12 14.74
CA GLY A 870 5.88 -76.03 16.12
C GLY A 870 6.19 -77.24 17.01
N SER A 871 6.99 -78.22 16.57
CA SER A 871 7.41 -79.32 17.45
C SER A 871 8.27 -78.77 18.60
N THR A 872 8.06 -79.22 19.84
CA THR A 872 8.88 -78.85 21.02
C THR A 872 10.27 -79.51 20.99
N ASN A 873 11.26 -79.00 21.73
CA ASN A 873 12.61 -79.59 21.76
C ASN A 873 12.60 -81.08 22.14
N ARG A 874 11.72 -81.48 23.07
CA ARG A 874 11.54 -82.89 23.47
C ARG A 874 10.97 -83.76 22.36
N GLN A 875 10.01 -83.24 21.59
CA GLN A 875 9.45 -83.93 20.43
C GLN A 875 10.48 -84.05 19.29
N ILE A 876 11.26 -83.01 19.03
CA ILE A 876 12.33 -83.04 18.02
C ILE A 876 13.41 -84.05 18.41
N ALA A 877 13.85 -84.05 19.67
CA ALA A 877 14.82 -84.99 20.20
C ALA A 877 14.35 -86.44 20.05
N THR A 878 13.07 -86.70 20.33
CA THR A 878 12.45 -88.01 20.14
C THR A 878 12.39 -88.42 18.67
N LYS A 879 11.94 -87.51 17.78
CA LYS A 879 11.82 -87.78 16.33
C LYS A 879 13.17 -88.02 15.65
N LEU A 880 14.23 -87.36 16.12
CA LEU A 880 15.57 -87.45 15.54
C LEU A 880 16.49 -88.43 16.29
N PHE A 881 15.99 -89.12 17.32
CA PHE A 881 16.76 -90.04 18.17
C PHE A 881 18.05 -89.41 18.76
N VAL A 882 17.94 -88.17 19.24
CA VAL A 882 19.04 -87.41 19.88
C VAL A 882 18.59 -86.87 21.25
N THR A 883 19.53 -86.31 22.03
CA THR A 883 19.19 -85.69 23.32
C THR A 883 18.57 -84.29 23.13
N VAL A 884 17.78 -83.83 24.11
CA VAL A 884 17.20 -82.47 24.11
C VAL A 884 18.29 -81.39 24.05
N SER A 885 19.40 -81.60 24.77
CA SER A 885 20.56 -80.69 24.75
C SER A 885 21.17 -80.56 23.35
N THR A 886 21.23 -81.66 22.59
CA THR A 886 21.70 -81.64 21.19
C THR A 886 20.78 -80.79 20.30
N VAL A 887 19.46 -80.86 20.49
CA VAL A 887 18.48 -80.03 19.76
C VAL A 887 18.65 -78.54 20.12
N GLU A 888 18.86 -78.22 21.39
CA GLU A 888 19.08 -76.84 21.85
C GLU A 888 20.37 -76.24 21.28
N GLN A 889 21.45 -77.03 21.25
CA GLN A 889 22.71 -76.64 20.62
C GLN A 889 22.54 -76.40 19.11
N HIS A 890 21.80 -77.27 18.41
CA HIS A 890 21.47 -77.06 17.00
C HIS A 890 20.62 -75.80 16.80
N LEU A 891 19.57 -75.59 17.59
CA LEU A 891 18.73 -74.38 17.50
C LEU A 891 19.52 -73.11 17.74
N THR A 892 20.45 -73.11 18.70
CA THR A 892 21.35 -71.97 18.93
C THR A 892 22.20 -71.66 17.70
N LYS A 893 22.76 -72.71 17.06
CA LYS A 893 23.54 -72.56 15.81
C LYS A 893 22.66 -72.12 14.64
N ILE A 894 21.45 -72.66 14.52
CA ILE A 894 20.46 -72.32 13.49
C ILE A 894 20.04 -70.85 13.63
N TYR A 895 19.73 -70.39 14.85
CA TYR A 895 19.37 -69.00 15.11
C TYR A 895 20.49 -68.05 14.71
N ARG A 896 21.74 -68.41 15.04
CA ARG A 896 22.90 -67.63 14.62
C ARG A 896 23.12 -67.64 13.11
N LYS A 897 23.00 -68.80 12.45
CA LYS A 897 23.22 -68.96 11.00
C LYS A 897 22.11 -68.33 10.15
N LEU A 898 20.86 -68.42 10.61
CA LEU A 898 19.71 -67.82 9.94
C LEU A 898 19.45 -66.38 10.38
N ASN A 899 20.22 -65.86 11.33
CA ASN A 899 20.05 -64.53 11.94
C ASN A 899 18.62 -64.29 12.45
N VAL A 900 18.11 -65.21 13.26
CA VAL A 900 16.78 -65.10 13.90
C VAL A 900 16.90 -65.12 15.42
N ALA A 901 16.06 -64.35 16.11
CA ALA A 901 16.16 -64.15 17.55
C ALA A 901 15.21 -65.07 18.35
N ARG A 902 14.06 -65.43 17.77
CA ARG A 902 13.03 -66.21 18.43
C ARG A 902 12.60 -67.39 17.57
N ARG A 903 12.07 -68.43 18.21
CA ARG A 903 11.59 -69.64 17.54
C ARG A 903 10.48 -69.34 16.51
N ALA A 904 9.60 -68.39 16.81
CA ALA A 904 8.52 -68.00 15.91
C ALA A 904 9.04 -67.43 14.57
N ASP A 905 10.22 -66.80 14.59
CA ASP A 905 10.85 -66.22 13.42
C ASP A 905 11.32 -67.31 12.44
N LEU A 906 11.52 -68.56 12.89
CA LEU A 906 11.81 -69.69 12.00
C LEU A 906 10.65 -70.01 11.06
N LEU A 907 9.40 -69.86 11.51
CA LEU A 907 8.23 -70.10 10.67
C LEU A 907 8.13 -69.04 9.57
N ILE A 908 8.45 -67.79 9.88
CA ILE A 908 8.45 -66.69 8.91
C ILE A 908 9.57 -66.90 7.88
N LYS A 909 10.78 -67.23 8.33
CA LYS A 909 11.93 -67.47 7.45
C LYS A 909 11.85 -68.75 6.60
N LEU A 910 11.19 -69.80 7.10
CA LEU A 910 11.14 -71.12 6.44
C LEU A 910 9.76 -71.46 5.86
N GLY A 911 8.77 -70.59 6.06
CA GLY A 911 7.37 -70.76 5.64
C GLY A 911 7.19 -71.22 4.20
N PRO A 912 7.88 -70.62 3.21
CA PRO A 912 7.78 -71.03 1.80
C PRO A 912 8.22 -72.47 1.52
N ARG A 913 9.07 -73.05 2.39
CA ARG A 913 9.70 -74.38 2.19
C ARG A 913 9.01 -75.50 2.96
N LEU A 914 8.08 -75.19 3.85
CA LEU A 914 7.30 -76.19 4.59
C LEU A 914 6.25 -76.90 3.70
N SER A 915 5.87 -76.27 2.58
CA SER A 915 4.90 -76.79 1.59
C SER A 915 5.48 -77.84 0.62
N ASN A 916 6.80 -78.01 0.54
CA ASN A 916 7.47 -78.89 -0.43
C ASN A 916 7.99 -80.22 0.15
N VAL A 917 7.68 -80.55 1.41
CA VAL A 917 8.15 -81.79 2.08
C VAL A 917 7.02 -82.47 2.87
N ALA A 918 5.82 -82.52 2.29
CA ALA A 918 4.73 -83.36 2.80
C ALA A 918 4.83 -84.78 2.22
#